data_AF-A0AAP5EAI6-F1
#
_entry.id   AF-A0AAP5EAI6-F1
#
_cell.length_a   1.000
_cell.length_b   1.000
_cell.length_c   1.000
_cell.angle_alpha   90.00
_cell.angle_beta   90.00
_cell.angle_gamma   90.00
#
_symmetry.space_group_name_H-M   'P 1'
#
loop_
_entity.id
_entity.type
_entity.pdbx_description
1 polymer ?
#
loop_
_entity_poly.entity_id
_entity_poly.type
_entity_poly.pdbx_seq_one_letter_code
_entity_poly.pdbx_strand_id
1 'polypeptide(L)'
;MRAESDEDQERQVTDQFPSSNAHSIRDLLGTILQTYQQARTQLPFGGENQVSELFRVLRESVEASAPVVSHEHLKVVASYGKGNWATIPWLSVLDRRETSSTQRGVYVVYLFSEAGDGVYLTLAQGVTEFDTLHRKEAVRRLNQRADEARGRILHLSDAGFDFSAGIDLRSKHAKARMYEASTIASKYYPLAAIPSDSELIADLGEVLHAYDVLVSSQAKREVEPSEKLALLGTWNSIRHDVDRVRRAIESDGAWASGWTFRLRERVRDELSKGFTLYINGGDRKVVARARVVELLCAPTSDGMANPWSELQGSGEGSSRFNDSANGGYKTWFKLDAIELIESFSADSLRLVEGLSTPKNLINQNAFGYVFERVLTPWEVDDSGQFAGGQDSTPEELDLNLSWLAAETLLPDTVLNGMIDSLRGSQPQLILAGPPGTSKTWVAQRLATYLTRGRKSAVRVVQFHPSYTYEAFIEGLRPVPGRSGVSFEVTPGVVLQVVHEMRVSGHLNDPNYPYVIIMDEANRANLPRVMGELLYLMEYRDQGISLQLSKDFKLPSNLIFIATMNTADRSVRSIDAAMRRRFDIFELGPDTDVLKHYLEANNVARAQDLLDGLSRLNEHLGNHLDRHHTIGHSFFMRPDMSPTVLREVWKRKLLPLIEEYYYDQPDGMDPLSVDQLWPNYVE
;
A
#
# COMPACT_ATOMS: atom_id res chain seq x y z
N MET A 1 33.76 9.48 53.95
CA MET A 1 33.74 10.84 53.36
C MET A 1 33.33 10.95 51.89
N ARG A 2 33.86 10.19 50.90
CA ARG A 2 33.29 10.22 49.52
C ARG A 2 32.17 9.20 49.26
N ALA A 3 32.06 8.12 50.04
CA ALA A 3 30.99 7.13 49.90
C ALA A 3 29.70 7.53 50.64
N GLU A 4 29.82 8.22 51.77
CA GLU A 4 28.66 8.74 52.52
C GLU A 4 27.94 9.90 51.80
N SER A 5 28.66 10.66 50.97
CA SER A 5 28.05 11.76 50.20
C SER A 5 27.18 11.29 49.04
N ASP A 6 27.48 10.12 48.46
CA ASP A 6 26.72 9.53 47.36
C ASP A 6 25.45 8.84 47.89
N GLU A 7 25.54 8.13 49.03
CA GLU A 7 24.37 7.53 49.70
C GLU A 7 23.38 8.59 50.24
N ASP A 8 23.88 9.72 50.77
CA ASP A 8 23.02 10.83 51.24
C ASP A 8 22.37 11.60 50.07
N GLN A 9 23.02 11.67 48.90
CA GLN A 9 22.41 12.20 47.68
C GLN A 9 21.35 11.26 47.11
N GLU A 10 21.60 9.95 47.09
CA GLU A 10 20.57 8.95 46.72
C GLU A 10 19.37 8.99 47.66
N ARG A 11 19.59 9.15 48.98
CA ARG A 11 18.50 9.27 49.99
C ARG A 11 17.68 10.55 49.86
N GLN A 12 18.29 11.71 49.61
CA GLN A 12 17.55 12.97 49.43
C GLN A 12 16.71 13.03 48.15
N VAL A 13 17.14 12.34 47.09
CA VAL A 13 16.37 12.21 45.85
C VAL A 13 15.23 11.22 46.03
N THR A 14 15.46 10.11 46.75
CA THR A 14 14.46 9.06 46.96
C THR A 14 13.31 9.45 47.90
N ASP A 15 13.50 10.44 48.79
CA ASP A 15 12.46 11.00 49.67
C ASP A 15 11.44 11.91 48.95
N GLN A 16 11.68 12.30 47.69
CA GLN A 16 10.71 13.09 46.89
C GLN A 16 9.66 12.22 46.17
N PHE A 17 9.71 10.90 46.34
CA PHE A 17 8.85 9.96 45.64
C PHE A 17 7.81 9.35 46.60
N PRO A 18 6.50 9.49 46.32
CA PRO A 18 5.46 9.01 47.22
C PRO A 18 5.43 7.48 47.30
N SER A 19 5.24 6.95 48.52
CA SER A 19 5.14 5.52 48.82
C SER A 19 3.76 4.91 48.48
N SER A 20 3.77 3.60 48.24
CA SER A 20 2.74 2.83 47.54
C SER A 20 1.35 2.80 48.20
N ASN A 21 0.33 3.23 47.46
CA ASN A 21 -1.05 2.72 47.48
C ASN A 21 -1.90 3.39 46.38
N ALA A 22 -2.58 2.55 45.56
CA ALA A 22 -3.54 2.89 44.50
C ALA A 22 -3.29 4.23 43.78
N HIS A 23 -2.30 4.25 42.89
CA HIS A 23 -1.87 5.48 42.25
C HIS A 23 -2.78 5.84 41.06
N SER A 24 -3.37 7.03 41.16
CA SER A 24 -4.07 7.69 40.07
C SER A 24 -3.14 7.88 38.86
N ILE A 25 -3.66 7.72 37.64
CA ILE A 25 -2.89 7.91 36.40
C ILE A 25 -2.36 9.35 36.35
N ARG A 26 -3.18 10.33 36.73
CA ARG A 26 -2.80 11.74 36.85
C ARG A 26 -1.58 11.93 37.75
N ASP A 27 -1.61 11.34 38.95
CA ASP A 27 -0.53 11.49 39.92
C ASP A 27 0.77 10.87 39.39
N LEU A 28 0.69 9.69 38.79
CA LEU A 28 1.85 9.02 38.17
C LEU A 28 2.47 9.83 37.05
N LEU A 29 1.65 10.39 36.15
CA LEU A 29 2.12 11.27 35.07
C LEU A 29 2.82 12.50 35.66
N GLY A 30 2.24 13.12 36.69
CA GLY A 30 2.80 14.29 37.37
C GLY A 30 4.13 13.98 38.05
N THR A 31 4.21 12.89 38.81
CA THR A 31 5.45 12.47 39.50
C THR A 31 6.55 12.16 38.48
N ILE A 32 6.24 11.46 37.39
CA ILE A 32 7.24 11.18 36.34
C ILE A 32 7.77 12.49 35.74
N LEU A 33 6.89 13.43 35.39
CA LEU A 33 7.29 14.72 34.81
C LEU A 33 8.19 15.53 35.73
N GLN A 34 7.92 15.53 37.04
CA GLN A 34 8.70 16.28 38.03
C GLN A 34 10.07 15.66 38.30
N THR A 35 10.16 14.34 38.31
CA THR A 35 11.31 13.64 38.88
C THR A 35 12.26 13.05 37.84
N TYR A 36 11.78 12.78 36.61
CA TYR A 36 12.56 12.08 35.60
C TYR A 36 13.85 12.80 35.20
N GLN A 37 13.81 14.13 35.06
CA GLN A 37 14.98 14.91 34.65
C GLN A 37 16.10 14.86 35.69
N GLN A 38 15.74 14.94 36.96
CA GLN A 38 16.69 14.82 38.06
C GLN A 38 17.24 13.39 38.14
N ALA A 39 16.37 12.39 38.07
CA ALA A 39 16.76 10.98 38.10
C ALA A 39 17.74 10.62 36.97
N ARG A 40 17.48 11.05 35.72
CA ARG A 40 18.37 10.74 34.59
C ARG A 40 19.74 11.40 34.65
N THR A 41 19.90 12.47 35.46
CA THR A 41 21.16 13.21 35.60
C THR A 41 21.96 12.82 36.83
N GLN A 42 21.27 12.39 37.90
CA GLN A 42 21.89 12.12 39.20
C GLN A 42 22.02 10.63 39.51
N LEU A 43 21.21 9.75 38.90
CA LEU A 43 21.23 8.32 39.20
C LEU A 43 21.89 7.51 38.07
N PRO A 44 22.68 6.47 38.42
CA PRO A 44 23.21 5.54 37.43
C PRO A 44 22.07 4.76 36.74
N PHE A 45 22.23 4.47 35.44
CA PHE A 45 21.25 3.71 34.69
C PHE A 45 21.36 2.20 35.00
N GLY A 46 20.30 1.59 35.53
CA GLY A 46 20.21 0.15 35.82
C GLY A 46 19.65 -0.16 37.21
N GLY A 47 19.26 -1.41 37.45
CA GLY A 47 18.68 -1.88 38.72
C GLY A 47 17.19 -1.53 38.92
N GLU A 48 16.57 -2.09 39.97
CA GLU A 48 15.28 -1.62 40.47
C GLU A 48 15.48 -0.21 41.05
N ASN A 49 14.98 0.79 40.35
CA ASN A 49 14.98 2.19 40.80
C ASN A 49 13.57 2.76 40.79
N GLN A 50 13.35 3.85 41.51
CA GLN A 50 12.01 4.43 41.67
C GLN A 50 11.39 4.88 40.33
N VAL A 51 12.18 5.26 39.33
CA VAL A 51 11.67 5.55 37.97
C VAL A 51 11.15 4.30 37.28
N SER A 52 11.87 3.18 37.41
CA SER A 52 11.44 1.89 36.86
C SER A 52 10.11 1.44 37.46
N GLU A 53 9.93 1.70 38.76
CA GLU A 53 8.69 1.41 39.48
C GLU A 53 7.54 2.32 39.03
N LEU A 54 7.77 3.63 38.91
CA LEU A 54 6.76 4.58 38.40
C LEU A 54 6.26 4.18 37.00
N PHE A 55 7.16 3.83 36.09
CA PHE A 55 6.79 3.38 34.74
C PHE A 55 6.09 2.02 34.76
N ARG A 56 6.45 1.12 35.69
CA ARG A 56 5.77 -0.18 35.88
C ARG A 56 4.34 0.03 36.37
N VAL A 57 4.14 0.86 37.39
CA VAL A 57 2.82 1.14 37.96
C VAL A 57 1.95 1.91 36.97
N LEU A 58 2.50 2.92 36.28
CA LEU A 58 1.75 3.65 35.24
C LEU A 58 1.29 2.70 34.12
N ARG A 59 2.18 1.80 33.67
CA ARG A 59 1.82 0.77 32.68
C ARG A 59 0.66 -0.07 33.17
N GLU A 60 0.71 -0.56 34.41
CA GLU A 60 -0.34 -1.39 35.00
C GLU A 60 -1.66 -0.63 35.17
N SER A 61 -1.62 0.63 35.61
CA SER A 61 -2.82 1.46 35.75
C SER A 61 -3.49 1.74 34.40
N VAL A 62 -2.71 2.02 33.34
CA VAL A 62 -3.25 2.19 31.98
C VAL A 62 -3.77 0.86 31.42
N GLU A 63 -3.05 -0.25 31.63
CA GLU A 63 -3.44 -1.60 31.19
C GLU A 63 -4.73 -2.07 31.86
N ALA A 64 -4.99 -1.65 33.10
CA ALA A 64 -6.23 -1.94 33.84
C ALA A 64 -7.40 -0.99 33.53
N SER A 65 -7.20 0.05 32.72
CA SER A 65 -8.27 1.01 32.39
C SER A 65 -9.33 0.39 31.47
N ALA A 66 -10.60 0.81 31.62
CA ALA A 66 -11.73 0.23 30.87
C ALA A 66 -11.55 0.24 29.34
N PRO A 67 -11.03 1.31 28.69
CA PRO A 67 -10.76 1.31 27.26
C PRO A 67 -9.72 0.26 26.84
N VAL A 68 -8.72 -0.04 27.67
CA VAL A 68 -7.69 -1.02 27.30
C VAL A 68 -8.15 -2.44 27.58
N VAL A 69 -8.79 -2.69 28.73
CA VAL A 69 -9.31 -4.01 29.11
C VAL A 69 -10.40 -4.50 28.15
N SER A 70 -11.20 -3.59 27.58
CA SER A 70 -12.21 -3.95 26.58
C SER A 70 -11.62 -4.41 25.23
N HIS A 71 -10.30 -4.33 25.04
CA HIS A 71 -9.61 -4.77 23.84
C HIS A 71 -8.58 -5.87 24.14
N GLU A 72 -8.95 -7.14 23.89
CA GLU A 72 -8.13 -8.31 24.21
C GLU A 72 -6.75 -8.36 23.51
N HIS A 73 -6.59 -7.61 22.43
CA HIS A 73 -5.40 -7.59 21.58
C HIS A 73 -4.43 -6.44 21.91
N LEU A 74 -4.78 -5.52 22.81
CA LEU A 74 -3.90 -4.43 23.21
C LEU A 74 -2.86 -4.89 24.24
N LYS A 75 -1.68 -4.27 24.17
CA LYS A 75 -0.59 -4.46 25.12
C LYS A 75 0.02 -3.11 25.45
N VAL A 76 0.12 -2.81 26.74
CA VAL A 76 0.78 -1.60 27.21
C VAL A 76 2.26 -1.87 27.46
N VAL A 77 3.12 -1.04 26.86
CA VAL A 77 4.58 -1.13 27.00
C VAL A 77 5.10 0.24 27.37
N ALA A 78 5.98 0.32 28.37
CA ALA A 78 6.58 1.58 28.78
C ALA A 78 8.11 1.49 28.73
N SER A 79 8.77 2.59 28.38
CA SER A 79 10.22 2.67 28.32
C SER A 79 10.73 4.01 28.83
N TYR A 80 11.64 3.93 29.79
CA TYR A 80 12.41 5.05 30.32
C TYR A 80 13.90 4.99 29.92
N GLY A 81 14.26 4.05 29.02
CA GLY A 81 15.62 3.79 28.58
C GLY A 81 15.92 2.29 28.38
N LYS A 82 16.89 1.96 27.53
CA LYS A 82 17.40 0.59 27.33
C LYS A 82 18.92 0.62 27.18
N GLY A 83 19.62 0.27 28.25
CA GLY A 83 21.09 0.39 28.35
C GLY A 83 21.59 1.81 28.70
N ASN A 84 20.75 2.84 28.52
CA ASN A 84 20.96 4.23 28.94
C ASN A 84 19.59 4.91 29.13
N TRP A 85 19.55 6.01 29.91
CA TRP A 85 18.36 6.84 30.11
C TRP A 85 17.81 7.36 28.78
N ALA A 86 16.49 7.31 28.58
CA ALA A 86 15.85 7.88 27.41
C ALA A 86 15.85 9.41 27.49
N THR A 87 16.08 10.08 26.35
CA THR A 87 15.86 11.53 26.24
C THR A 87 14.37 11.85 26.35
N ILE A 88 13.55 11.04 25.68
CA ILE A 88 12.09 11.11 25.65
C ILE A 88 11.59 9.75 26.14
N PRO A 89 11.22 9.62 27.42
CA PRO A 89 10.58 8.39 27.88
C PRO A 89 9.14 8.34 27.35
N TRP A 90 8.54 7.15 27.31
CA TRP A 90 7.24 6.95 26.71
C TRP A 90 6.49 5.74 27.26
N LEU A 91 5.17 5.74 27.07
CA LEU A 91 4.28 4.60 27.29
C LEU A 91 3.39 4.41 26.06
N SER A 92 3.49 3.27 25.39
CA SER A 92 2.71 2.95 24.20
C SER A 92 1.64 1.91 24.49
N VAL A 93 0.47 2.08 23.88
CA VAL A 93 -0.58 1.07 23.80
C VAL A 93 -0.54 0.49 22.39
N LEU A 94 -0.08 -0.76 22.28
CA LEU A 94 0.17 -1.44 21.01
C LEU A 94 -0.89 -2.51 20.77
N ASP A 95 -1.42 -2.59 19.55
CA ASP A 95 -2.28 -3.69 19.13
C ASP A 95 -1.44 -4.80 18.47
N ARG A 96 -1.52 -6.02 19.02
CA ARG A 96 -0.79 -7.17 18.49
C ARG A 96 -1.21 -7.56 17.08
N ARG A 97 -2.38 -7.13 16.61
CA ARG A 97 -2.88 -7.36 15.23
C ARG A 97 -2.16 -6.48 14.20
N GLU A 98 -1.72 -5.28 14.60
CA GLU A 98 -1.10 -4.29 13.71
C GLU A 98 0.42 -4.25 13.88
N THR A 99 0.90 -4.14 15.11
CA THR A 99 2.33 -4.00 15.37
C THR A 99 2.75 -4.43 16.78
N SER A 100 3.91 -5.09 16.86
CA SER A 100 4.54 -5.42 18.14
C SER A 100 5.60 -4.40 18.57
N SER A 101 5.79 -3.32 17.80
CA SER A 101 6.81 -2.30 18.06
C SER A 101 6.41 -0.93 17.53
N THR A 102 6.95 0.15 18.11
CA THR A 102 6.75 1.53 17.62
C THR A 102 7.51 1.84 16.31
N GLN A 103 8.04 0.82 15.64
CA GLN A 103 8.85 0.95 14.43
C GLN A 103 7.99 0.91 13.15
N ARG A 104 6.83 0.25 13.16
CA ARG A 104 5.93 0.05 12.01
C ARG A 104 4.48 0.14 12.45
N GLY A 105 3.57 0.40 11.51
CA GLY A 105 2.13 0.48 11.76
C GLY A 105 1.68 1.77 12.46
N VAL A 106 0.40 1.87 12.80
CA VAL A 106 -0.14 2.95 13.65
C VAL A 106 -0.11 2.50 15.11
N TYR A 107 0.05 3.41 16.07
CA TYR A 107 0.02 3.10 17.50
C TYR A 107 -0.32 4.33 18.37
N VAL A 108 -0.84 4.08 19.57
CA VAL A 108 -1.10 5.13 20.58
C VAL A 108 0.07 5.22 21.55
N VAL A 109 0.52 6.42 21.88
CA VAL A 109 1.68 6.64 22.75
C VAL A 109 1.56 7.91 23.59
N TYR A 110 1.91 7.81 24.87
CA TYR A 110 2.24 8.92 25.75
C TYR A 110 3.72 9.28 25.57
N LEU A 111 4.00 10.50 25.11
CA LEU A 111 5.35 11.04 24.92
C LEU A 111 5.61 12.12 25.97
N PHE A 112 6.58 11.90 26.85
CA PHE A 112 6.95 12.85 27.89
C PHE A 112 7.96 13.86 27.32
N SER A 113 7.70 15.16 27.53
CA SER A 113 8.63 16.22 27.12
C SER A 113 9.99 16.07 27.80
N GLU A 114 11.07 16.40 27.10
CA GLU A 114 12.42 16.37 27.68
C GLU A 114 12.57 17.35 28.87
N ALA A 115 11.84 18.46 28.81
CA ALA A 115 11.82 19.50 29.83
C ALA A 115 10.99 19.13 31.08
N GLY A 116 10.20 18.06 31.03
CA GLY A 116 9.28 17.69 32.12
C GLY A 116 8.10 18.64 32.30
N ASP A 117 7.80 19.49 31.31
CA ASP A 117 6.74 20.51 31.39
C ASP A 117 5.34 19.95 31.04
N GLY A 118 5.27 18.75 30.46
CA GLY A 118 4.04 18.06 30.12
C GLY A 118 4.25 16.77 29.34
N VAL A 119 3.13 16.09 29.06
CA VAL A 119 3.07 14.80 28.34
C VAL A 119 2.03 14.88 27.23
N TYR A 120 2.31 14.29 26.07
CA TYR A 120 1.39 14.22 24.94
C TYR A 120 0.77 12.83 24.84
N LEU A 121 -0.57 12.73 24.79
CA LEU A 121 -1.25 11.53 24.29
C LEU A 121 -1.35 11.63 22.77
N THR A 122 -0.71 10.71 22.07
CA THR A 122 -0.45 10.82 20.63
C THR A 122 -0.90 9.58 19.89
N LEU A 123 -1.62 9.76 18.79
CA LEU A 123 -1.78 8.75 17.74
C LEU A 123 -0.65 8.95 16.73
N ALA A 124 0.23 7.96 16.64
CA ALA A 124 1.47 8.03 15.86
C ALA A 124 1.56 6.90 14.82
N GLN A 125 2.50 7.05 13.88
CA GLN A 125 2.80 6.05 12.85
C GLN A 125 4.28 5.68 12.84
N GLY A 126 4.59 4.43 12.47
CA GLY A 126 5.96 3.93 12.38
C GLY A 126 6.76 4.61 11.27
N VAL A 127 8.05 4.85 11.52
CA VAL A 127 8.93 5.60 10.62
C VAL A 127 9.94 4.73 9.86
N THR A 128 10.03 3.44 10.19
CA THR A 128 11.09 2.53 9.71
C THR A 128 11.02 2.28 8.20
N GLU A 129 9.84 2.42 7.59
CA GLU A 129 9.66 2.34 6.12
C GLU A 129 10.37 3.49 5.37
N PHE A 130 10.80 4.53 6.09
CA PHE A 130 11.43 5.73 5.53
C PHE A 130 12.90 5.90 5.95
N ASP A 131 13.48 4.93 6.67
CA ASP A 131 14.89 4.97 7.11
C ASP A 131 15.89 5.01 5.95
N THR A 132 15.46 4.62 4.74
CA THR A 132 16.26 4.64 3.50
C THR A 132 16.10 5.93 2.69
N LEU A 133 15.19 6.84 3.09
CA LEU A 133 14.90 8.08 2.38
C LEU A 133 15.67 9.28 2.97
N HIS A 134 15.91 10.30 2.13
CA HIS A 134 16.39 11.59 2.63
C HIS A 134 15.38 12.21 3.62
N ARG A 135 15.86 12.77 4.73
CA ARG A 135 15.04 13.27 5.86
C ARG A 135 13.85 14.16 5.44
N LYS A 136 14.04 15.06 4.46
CA LYS A 136 12.95 15.94 3.97
C LYS A 136 11.84 15.17 3.26
N GLU A 137 12.18 14.08 2.57
CA GLU A 137 11.23 13.24 1.85
C GLU A 137 10.50 12.28 2.82
N ALA A 138 11.22 11.73 3.80
CA ALA A 138 10.61 10.94 4.88
C ALA A 138 9.54 11.74 5.64
N VAL A 139 9.86 12.98 6.03
CA VAL A 139 8.90 13.89 6.70
C VAL A 139 7.71 14.22 5.79
N ARG A 140 7.94 14.47 4.50
CA ARG A 140 6.85 14.76 3.55
C ARG A 140 5.87 13.59 3.43
N ARG A 141 6.38 12.36 3.31
CA ARG A 141 5.54 11.15 3.19
C ARG A 141 4.81 10.81 4.48
N LEU A 142 5.46 11.00 5.63
CA LEU A 142 4.82 10.86 6.93
C LEU A 142 3.65 11.85 7.08
N ASN A 143 3.83 13.11 6.67
CA ASN A 143 2.77 14.11 6.67
C ASN A 143 1.62 13.72 5.73
N GLN A 144 1.92 13.25 4.51
CA GLN A 144 0.88 12.80 3.58
C GLN A 144 0.05 11.64 4.16
N ARG A 145 0.71 10.63 4.74
CA ARG A 145 0.03 9.50 5.40
C ARG A 145 -0.76 9.94 6.63
N ALA A 146 -0.26 10.93 7.37
CA ALA A 146 -1.01 11.54 8.47
C ALA A 146 -2.26 12.27 7.98
N ASP A 147 -2.19 13.03 6.88
CA ASP A 147 -3.32 13.76 6.31
C ASP A 147 -4.43 12.82 5.82
N GLU A 148 -4.06 11.71 5.20
CA GLU A 148 -5.01 10.65 4.81
C GLU A 148 -5.71 10.01 6.03
N ALA A 149 -4.96 9.78 7.11
CA ALA A 149 -5.52 9.25 8.35
C ALA A 149 -6.44 10.26 9.04
N ARG A 150 -6.04 11.54 9.12
CA ARG A 150 -6.79 12.64 9.74
C ARG A 150 -8.18 12.81 9.15
N GLY A 151 -8.31 12.70 7.83
CA GLY A 151 -9.60 12.80 7.14
C GLY A 151 -10.65 11.78 7.61
N ARG A 152 -10.24 10.77 8.39
CA ARG A 152 -11.07 9.63 8.80
C ARG A 152 -11.32 9.57 10.30
N ILE A 153 -10.64 10.41 11.08
CA ILE A 153 -10.69 10.46 12.54
C ILE A 153 -11.05 11.86 13.05
N LEU A 154 -11.76 12.66 12.25
CA LEU A 154 -12.08 14.05 12.54
C LEU A 154 -12.78 14.27 13.90
N HIS A 155 -13.47 13.24 14.42
CA HIS A 155 -14.10 13.27 15.76
C HIS A 155 -13.12 13.55 16.90
N LEU A 156 -11.81 13.24 16.74
CA LEU A 156 -10.82 13.56 17.77
C LEU A 156 -10.67 15.08 18.00
N SER A 157 -11.01 15.92 17.02
CA SER A 157 -11.01 17.37 17.21
C SER A 157 -12.01 17.80 18.29
N ASP A 158 -13.16 17.14 18.38
CA ASP A 158 -14.20 17.43 19.38
C ASP A 158 -13.75 16.98 20.78
N ALA A 159 -12.91 15.95 20.86
CA ALA A 159 -12.23 15.52 22.08
C ALA A 159 -10.99 16.38 22.43
N GLY A 160 -10.69 17.43 21.67
CA GLY A 160 -9.59 18.36 21.93
C GLY A 160 -8.20 17.89 21.51
N PHE A 161 -8.11 16.93 20.58
CA PHE A 161 -6.84 16.56 19.94
C PHE A 161 -6.51 17.53 18.81
N ASP A 162 -5.24 17.88 18.70
CA ASP A 162 -4.67 18.68 17.64
C ASP A 162 -4.17 17.80 16.48
N PHE A 163 -4.46 18.22 15.26
CA PHE A 163 -4.02 17.60 14.01
C PHE A 163 -2.86 18.35 13.34
N SER A 164 -2.32 19.42 13.93
CA SER A 164 -1.34 20.31 13.29
C SER A 164 0.07 19.71 13.03
N ALA A 165 0.27 18.39 13.23
CA ALA A 165 1.54 17.67 13.02
C ALA A 165 2.76 18.19 13.83
N GLY A 166 2.56 19.15 14.74
CA GLY A 166 3.64 19.87 15.41
C GLY A 166 3.59 19.74 16.93
N ILE A 167 3.76 18.53 17.47
CA ILE A 167 4.14 18.43 18.88
C ILE A 167 5.56 18.97 19.04
N ASP A 168 5.86 19.58 20.18
CA ASP A 168 7.22 20.00 20.53
C ASP A 168 7.62 19.30 21.82
N LEU A 169 8.54 18.35 21.70
CA LEU A 169 9.05 17.54 22.80
C LEU A 169 10.18 18.24 23.59
N ARG A 170 10.43 19.52 23.30
CA ARG A 170 11.44 20.38 23.92
C ARG A 170 12.86 19.83 23.79
N SER A 171 13.12 19.13 22.69
CA SER A 171 14.37 18.39 22.49
C SER A 171 15.04 18.71 21.16
N LYS A 172 16.35 18.93 21.18
CA LYS A 172 17.16 19.12 19.95
C LYS A 172 17.60 17.79 19.32
N HIS A 173 17.28 16.66 19.95
CA HIS A 173 17.74 15.34 19.53
C HIS A 173 16.98 14.84 18.29
N ALA A 174 17.70 14.15 17.40
CA ALA A 174 17.14 13.66 16.14
C ALA A 174 15.95 12.69 16.33
N LYS A 175 15.92 11.91 17.42
CA LYS A 175 14.81 11.00 17.74
C LYS A 175 13.53 11.75 18.12
N ALA A 176 13.63 12.87 18.82
CA ALA A 176 12.46 13.70 19.14
C ALA A 176 11.80 14.24 17.88
N ARG A 177 12.60 14.77 16.94
CA ARG A 177 12.11 15.24 15.64
C ARG A 177 11.41 14.15 14.80
N MET A 178 11.79 12.89 14.97
CA MET A 178 11.12 11.77 14.30
C MET A 178 9.78 11.45 14.96
N TYR A 179 9.66 11.52 16.29
CA TYR A 179 8.37 11.41 16.97
C TYR A 179 7.42 12.56 16.62
N GLU A 180 7.96 13.78 16.51
CA GLU A 180 7.21 14.96 16.07
C GLU A 180 6.66 14.73 14.66
N ALA A 181 7.53 14.34 13.71
CA ALA A 181 7.15 14.07 12.33
C ALA A 181 6.24 12.83 12.16
N SER A 182 6.15 11.96 13.15
CA SER A 182 5.32 10.75 13.09
C SER A 182 3.93 10.92 13.71
N THR A 183 3.57 12.15 14.10
CA THR A 183 2.31 12.44 14.79
C THR A 183 1.15 12.59 13.80
N ILE A 184 0.10 11.79 13.98
CA ILE A 184 -1.17 11.93 13.26
C ILE A 184 -2.06 12.91 14.01
N ALA A 185 -2.26 12.68 15.32
CA ALA A 185 -3.06 13.52 16.21
C ALA A 185 -2.47 13.49 17.62
N SER A 186 -2.61 14.56 18.38
CA SER A 186 -2.06 14.63 19.74
C SER A 186 -2.86 15.53 20.66
N LYS A 187 -2.89 15.22 21.96
CA LYS A 187 -3.43 16.08 23.02
C LYS A 187 -2.35 16.31 24.08
N TYR A 188 -2.09 17.57 24.42
CA TYR A 188 -1.04 17.94 25.38
C TYR A 188 -1.59 18.14 26.78
N TYR A 189 -0.96 17.49 27.76
CA TYR A 189 -1.27 17.65 29.18
C TYR A 189 -0.09 18.35 29.88
N PRO A 190 -0.19 19.67 30.15
CA PRO A 190 0.85 20.39 30.87
C PRO A 190 0.89 19.94 32.33
N LEU A 191 2.09 19.91 32.93
CA LEU A 191 2.29 19.50 34.33
C LEU A 191 1.39 20.29 35.31
N ALA A 192 1.18 21.57 35.04
CA ALA A 192 0.35 22.44 35.88
C ALA A 192 -1.16 22.12 35.81
N ALA A 193 -1.62 21.39 34.79
CA ALA A 193 -3.03 21.12 34.56
C ALA A 193 -3.26 19.72 33.95
N ILE A 194 -2.61 18.70 34.50
CA ILE A 194 -2.90 17.30 34.14
C ILE A 194 -4.38 17.03 34.51
N PRO A 195 -5.21 16.53 33.56
CA PRO A 195 -6.63 16.25 33.80
C PRO A 195 -6.89 15.18 34.87
N SER A 196 -8.15 15.02 35.25
CA SER A 196 -8.58 13.94 36.14
C SER A 196 -8.42 12.55 35.49
N ASP A 197 -8.34 11.48 36.27
CA ASP A 197 -8.25 10.11 35.75
C ASP A 197 -9.44 9.78 34.83
N SER A 198 -10.64 10.23 35.16
CA SER A 198 -11.82 10.05 34.31
C SER A 198 -11.66 10.69 32.94
N GLU A 199 -11.08 11.88 32.87
CA GLU A 199 -10.84 12.58 31.60
C GLU A 199 -9.69 11.91 30.82
N LEU A 200 -8.60 11.54 31.50
CA LEU A 200 -7.48 10.82 30.88
C LEU A 200 -7.91 9.49 30.27
N ILE A 201 -8.80 8.76 30.97
CA ILE A 201 -9.36 7.49 30.49
C ILE A 201 -10.34 7.74 29.34
N ALA A 202 -11.17 8.79 29.40
CA ALA A 202 -12.06 9.15 28.30
C ALA A 202 -11.27 9.51 27.03
N ASP A 203 -10.24 10.36 27.16
CA ASP A 203 -9.35 10.74 26.05
C ASP A 203 -8.61 9.53 25.46
N LEU A 204 -8.19 8.57 26.31
CA LEU A 204 -7.63 7.30 25.87
C LEU A 204 -8.65 6.46 25.08
N GLY A 205 -9.91 6.47 25.51
CA GLY A 205 -11.01 5.81 24.79
C GLY A 205 -11.24 6.40 23.41
N GLU A 206 -11.29 7.73 23.28
CA GLU A 206 -11.47 8.43 22.00
C GLU A 206 -10.34 8.11 21.02
N VAL A 207 -9.08 8.17 21.47
CA VAL A 207 -7.94 7.87 20.58
C VAL A 207 -7.86 6.39 20.19
N LEU A 208 -8.29 5.47 21.07
CA LEU A 208 -8.39 4.05 20.73
C LEU A 208 -9.55 3.78 19.76
N HIS A 209 -10.66 4.51 19.85
CA HIS A 209 -11.73 4.44 18.86
C HIS A 209 -11.27 4.92 17.48
N ALA A 210 -10.55 6.05 17.43
CA ALA A 210 -9.92 6.54 16.20
C ALA A 210 -8.91 5.54 15.63
N TYR A 211 -8.12 4.92 16.50
CA TYR A 211 -7.20 3.84 16.14
C TYR A 211 -7.94 2.68 15.47
N ASP A 212 -9.04 2.19 16.07
CA ASP A 212 -9.86 1.13 15.48
C ASP A 212 -10.46 1.53 14.13
N VAL A 213 -10.88 2.78 13.94
CA VAL A 213 -11.36 3.27 12.64
C VAL A 213 -10.25 3.19 11.58
N LEU A 214 -9.01 3.52 11.94
CA LEU A 214 -7.87 3.43 11.01
C LEU A 214 -7.52 1.97 10.71
N VAL A 215 -7.47 1.09 11.71
CA VAL A 215 -7.12 -0.32 11.53
C VAL A 215 -8.23 -1.12 10.84
N SER A 216 -9.49 -0.97 11.25
CA SER A 216 -10.65 -1.67 10.66
C SER A 216 -10.90 -1.32 9.19
N SER A 217 -10.50 -0.13 8.75
CA SER A 217 -10.57 0.29 7.36
C SER A 217 -9.41 -0.19 6.48
N GLN A 218 -8.25 -0.44 7.09
CA GLN A 218 -7.15 -1.15 6.44
C GLN A 218 -7.56 -2.63 6.30
N ALA A 219 -8.23 -3.19 7.31
CA ALA A 219 -8.88 -4.51 7.27
C ALA A 219 -10.08 -4.60 6.30
N LYS A 220 -10.73 -3.48 5.93
CA LYS A 220 -11.72 -3.45 4.83
C LYS A 220 -11.09 -3.30 3.43
N ARG A 221 -9.79 -2.99 3.35
CA ARG A 221 -9.01 -2.97 2.08
C ARG A 221 -8.17 -4.23 1.87
N GLU A 222 -7.94 -5.04 2.90
CA GLU A 222 -7.36 -6.38 2.80
C GLU A 222 -8.42 -7.41 3.18
N VAL A 223 -9.05 -8.01 2.17
CA VAL A 223 -9.92 -9.17 2.30
C VAL A 223 -9.24 -10.26 3.15
N GLU A 224 -10.00 -10.81 4.12
CA GLU A 224 -9.65 -11.90 5.03
C GLU A 224 -8.58 -12.88 4.51
N PRO A 225 -7.43 -13.05 5.20
CA PRO A 225 -6.62 -14.25 5.04
C PRO A 225 -7.38 -15.39 5.72
N SER A 226 -7.76 -16.40 4.93
CA SER A 226 -8.26 -17.67 5.49
C SER A 226 -7.30 -18.12 6.58
N GLU A 227 -7.79 -18.37 7.80
CA GLU A 227 -7.02 -19.01 8.89
C GLU A 227 -6.63 -20.47 8.58
N LYS A 228 -6.61 -20.83 7.30
CA LYS A 228 -6.27 -22.15 6.81
C LYS A 228 -4.78 -22.40 7.02
N LEU A 229 -4.47 -23.46 7.74
CA LEU A 229 -3.11 -23.91 7.99
C LEU A 229 -2.39 -24.28 6.68
N ALA A 230 -1.16 -23.81 6.54
CA ALA A 230 -0.26 -24.11 5.44
C ALA A 230 1.13 -24.52 5.97
N LEU A 231 1.92 -25.18 5.12
CA LEU A 231 3.29 -25.57 5.43
C LEU A 231 4.30 -24.81 4.56
N LEU A 232 5.48 -24.57 5.09
CA LEU A 232 6.65 -24.07 4.37
C LEU A 232 7.74 -25.15 4.37
N GLY A 233 8.01 -25.73 3.21
CA GLY A 233 9.11 -26.68 2.97
C GLY A 233 10.26 -26.06 2.18
N THR A 234 11.40 -26.75 2.11
CA THR A 234 12.56 -26.34 1.29
C THR A 234 12.74 -27.30 0.13
N TRP A 235 12.83 -26.77 -1.10
CA TRP A 235 13.12 -27.54 -2.31
C TRP A 235 13.98 -26.68 -3.24
N ASN A 236 15.30 -26.78 -3.10
CA ASN A 236 16.24 -25.86 -3.75
C ASN A 236 16.21 -25.94 -5.30
N SER A 237 15.87 -27.11 -5.86
CA SER A 237 15.77 -27.32 -7.31
C SER A 237 14.38 -27.05 -7.88
N ILE A 238 13.42 -26.55 -7.09
CA ILE A 238 12.01 -26.43 -7.50
C ILE A 238 11.82 -25.67 -8.82
N ARG A 239 12.63 -24.65 -9.09
CA ARG A 239 12.58 -23.88 -10.34
C ARG A 239 12.84 -24.71 -11.59
N HIS A 240 13.59 -25.80 -11.47
CA HIS A 240 13.88 -26.74 -12.56
C HIS A 240 12.95 -27.96 -12.53
N ASP A 241 12.42 -28.30 -11.36
CA ASP A 241 11.59 -29.49 -11.18
C ASP A 241 10.10 -29.23 -11.45
N VAL A 242 9.62 -28.00 -11.29
CA VAL A 242 8.18 -27.65 -11.35
C VAL A 242 7.50 -28.12 -12.64
N ASP A 243 8.11 -27.95 -13.80
CA ASP A 243 7.51 -28.35 -15.08
C ASP A 243 7.52 -29.87 -15.29
N ARG A 244 8.44 -30.58 -14.65
CA ARG A 244 8.43 -32.05 -14.63
C ARG A 244 7.30 -32.56 -13.73
N VAL A 245 7.15 -31.96 -12.56
CA VAL A 245 6.09 -32.32 -11.59
C VAL A 245 4.71 -31.99 -12.14
N ARG A 246 4.54 -30.82 -12.77
CA ARG A 246 3.27 -30.42 -13.40
C ARG A 246 2.84 -31.41 -14.49
N ARG A 247 3.74 -31.80 -15.38
CA ARG A 247 3.44 -32.82 -16.41
C ARG A 247 3.07 -34.18 -15.83
N ALA A 248 3.68 -34.58 -14.71
CA ALA A 248 3.31 -35.82 -14.03
C ALA A 248 1.91 -35.73 -13.41
N ILE A 249 1.56 -34.58 -12.82
CA ILE A 249 0.20 -34.29 -12.32
C ILE A 249 -0.82 -34.34 -13.45
N GLU A 250 -0.53 -33.72 -14.60
CA GLU A 250 -1.43 -33.71 -15.77
C GLU A 250 -1.66 -35.12 -16.33
N SER A 251 -0.63 -35.97 -16.33
CA SER A 251 -0.71 -37.36 -16.81
C SER A 251 -1.41 -38.29 -15.83
N ASP A 252 -1.01 -38.23 -14.56
CA ASP A 252 -1.35 -39.26 -13.56
C ASP A 252 -2.42 -38.76 -12.56
N GLY A 253 -2.89 -37.53 -12.72
CA GLY A 253 -3.87 -36.85 -11.85
C GLY A 253 -3.29 -36.33 -10.54
N ALA A 254 -2.10 -36.79 -10.13
CA ALA A 254 -1.40 -36.34 -8.92
C ALA A 254 0.09 -36.69 -8.98
N TRP A 255 0.87 -36.11 -8.06
CA TRP A 255 2.27 -36.45 -7.85
C TRP A 255 2.58 -36.73 -6.38
N ALA A 256 3.26 -37.84 -6.11
CA ALA A 256 3.66 -38.23 -4.75
C ALA A 256 5.06 -37.72 -4.40
N SER A 257 5.17 -37.09 -3.23
CA SER A 257 6.43 -36.56 -2.68
C SER A 257 6.72 -37.06 -1.28
N GLY A 258 7.88 -37.68 -1.09
CA GLY A 258 8.35 -38.10 0.23
C GLY A 258 9.05 -36.96 0.98
N TRP A 259 8.71 -36.76 2.25
CA TRP A 259 9.32 -35.78 3.16
C TRP A 259 9.49 -36.37 4.57
N THR A 260 10.53 -35.97 5.30
CA THR A 260 10.76 -36.42 6.68
C THR A 260 10.79 -35.22 7.62
N PHE A 261 9.85 -35.11 8.56
CA PHE A 261 9.84 -34.02 9.54
C PHE A 261 9.04 -34.34 10.80
N ARG A 262 9.13 -33.48 11.81
CA ARG A 262 8.33 -33.59 13.04
C ARG A 262 6.92 -33.02 12.81
N LEU A 263 5.96 -33.92 12.57
CA LEU A 263 4.54 -33.58 12.52
C LEU A 263 3.97 -33.48 13.94
N ARG A 264 3.37 -32.35 14.31
CA ARG A 264 2.73 -32.20 15.63
C ARG A 264 1.32 -32.78 15.60
N GLU A 265 0.99 -33.59 16.60
CA GLU A 265 -0.29 -34.31 16.68
C GLU A 265 -1.50 -33.37 16.62
N ARG A 266 -1.44 -32.22 17.31
CA ARG A 266 -2.53 -31.23 17.37
C ARG A 266 -2.95 -30.60 16.03
N VAL A 267 -2.14 -30.73 14.97
CA VAL A 267 -2.45 -30.20 13.62
C VAL A 267 -2.55 -31.28 12.55
N ARG A 268 -2.43 -32.55 12.94
CA ARG A 268 -2.52 -33.67 12.01
C ARG A 268 -3.89 -33.73 11.34
N ASP A 269 -4.95 -33.56 12.13
CA ASP A 269 -6.34 -33.60 11.65
C ASP A 269 -6.69 -32.41 10.76
N GLU A 270 -5.94 -31.32 10.87
CA GLU A 270 -6.13 -30.14 10.03
C GLU A 270 -5.39 -30.30 8.69
N LEU A 271 -4.14 -30.78 8.73
CA LEU A 271 -3.35 -31.06 7.53
C LEU A 271 -3.88 -32.25 6.72
N SER A 272 -4.64 -33.17 7.34
CA SER A 272 -5.28 -34.27 6.60
C SER A 272 -6.44 -33.82 5.71
N LYS A 273 -6.97 -32.60 5.91
CA LYS A 273 -8.05 -32.01 5.08
C LYS A 273 -7.56 -31.36 3.79
N GLY A 274 -6.25 -31.42 3.53
CA GLY A 274 -5.59 -30.77 2.41
C GLY A 274 -5.19 -29.32 2.72
N PHE A 275 -4.02 -28.92 2.25
CA PHE A 275 -3.38 -27.65 2.61
C PHE A 275 -2.45 -27.15 1.50
N THR A 276 -2.06 -25.88 1.60
CA THR A 276 -1.05 -25.29 0.72
C THR A 276 0.35 -25.51 1.29
N LEU A 277 1.24 -26.03 0.44
CA LEU A 277 2.66 -26.16 0.71
C LEU A 277 3.42 -25.05 -0.02
N TYR A 278 3.91 -24.07 0.72
CA TYR A 278 4.88 -23.08 0.24
C TYR A 278 6.27 -23.69 0.13
N ILE A 279 7.00 -23.31 -0.91
CA ILE A 279 8.31 -23.88 -1.23
C ILE A 279 9.36 -22.77 -1.22
N ASN A 280 10.25 -22.84 -0.24
CA ASN A 280 11.48 -22.07 -0.18
C ASN A 280 12.48 -22.65 -1.20
N GLY A 281 12.79 -21.88 -2.24
CA GLY A 281 13.73 -22.27 -3.29
C GLY A 281 15.20 -21.96 -2.98
N GLY A 282 15.48 -21.39 -1.80
CA GLY A 282 16.81 -20.91 -1.41
C GLY A 282 16.78 -19.45 -0.94
N ASP A 283 17.79 -19.03 -0.17
CA ASP A 283 17.98 -17.65 0.31
C ASP A 283 16.75 -17.02 0.99
N ARG A 284 15.94 -17.84 1.67
CA ARG A 284 14.68 -17.43 2.34
C ARG A 284 13.65 -16.85 1.37
N LYS A 285 13.70 -17.21 0.09
CA LYS A 285 12.70 -16.80 -0.90
C LYS A 285 11.72 -17.94 -1.15
N VAL A 286 10.45 -17.67 -0.91
CA VAL A 286 9.37 -18.52 -1.38
C VAL A 286 9.20 -18.25 -2.86
N VAL A 287 9.25 -19.30 -3.68
CA VAL A 287 9.29 -19.18 -5.15
C VAL A 287 8.25 -20.05 -5.84
N ALA A 288 7.61 -20.94 -5.11
CA ALA A 288 6.59 -21.84 -5.60
C ALA A 288 5.61 -22.20 -4.47
N ARG A 289 4.43 -22.70 -4.84
CA ARG A 289 3.49 -23.35 -3.93
C ARG A 289 2.93 -24.63 -4.59
N ALA A 290 2.52 -25.57 -3.77
CA ALA A 290 1.83 -26.80 -4.16
C ALA A 290 0.55 -26.99 -3.35
N ARG A 291 -0.45 -27.67 -3.92
CA ARG A 291 -1.67 -28.05 -3.20
C ARG A 291 -1.55 -29.52 -2.82
N VAL A 292 -1.60 -29.78 -1.53
CA VAL A 292 -1.55 -31.13 -0.96
C VAL A 292 -3.00 -31.56 -0.71
N VAL A 293 -3.44 -32.63 -1.36
CA VAL A 293 -4.79 -33.19 -1.19
C VAL A 293 -4.82 -34.35 -0.21
N GLU A 294 -3.69 -35.03 -0.02
CA GLU A 294 -3.60 -36.16 0.89
C GLU A 294 -2.23 -36.19 1.59
N LEU A 295 -2.25 -36.49 2.89
CA LEU A 295 -1.08 -36.62 3.75
C LEU A 295 -1.12 -37.99 4.42
N LEU A 296 -0.12 -38.82 4.15
CA LEU A 296 0.08 -40.08 4.86
C LEU A 296 1.37 -40.02 5.66
N CYS A 297 1.35 -40.54 6.89
CA CYS A 297 2.50 -40.51 7.78
C CYS A 297 2.67 -41.81 8.56
N ALA A 298 3.93 -42.24 8.76
CA ALA A 298 4.30 -43.33 9.65
C ALA A 298 5.47 -42.90 10.56
N PRO A 299 5.57 -43.44 11.79
CA PRO A 299 6.76 -43.27 12.61
C PRO A 299 8.02 -43.66 11.84
N THR A 300 9.11 -42.91 11.99
CA THR A 300 10.36 -43.21 11.26
C THR A 300 10.88 -44.63 11.52
N SER A 301 10.58 -45.21 12.69
CA SER A 301 10.91 -46.60 13.06
C SER A 301 10.32 -47.67 12.14
N ASP A 302 9.18 -47.36 11.52
CA ASP A 302 8.38 -48.37 10.81
C ASP A 302 8.72 -48.39 9.31
N GLY A 303 9.40 -47.35 8.83
CA GLY A 303 9.60 -47.12 7.39
C GLY A 303 8.29 -46.79 6.67
N MET A 304 8.37 -46.18 5.50
CA MET A 304 7.18 -45.93 4.67
C MET A 304 7.57 -45.91 3.19
N ALA A 305 7.17 -46.95 2.45
CA ALA A 305 7.26 -46.96 1.00
C ALA A 305 6.27 -45.96 0.39
N ASN A 306 6.48 -45.54 -0.87
CA ASN A 306 5.51 -44.70 -1.58
C ASN A 306 4.13 -45.38 -1.57
N PRO A 307 3.11 -44.79 -0.92
CA PRO A 307 1.77 -45.37 -0.83
C PRO A 307 1.04 -45.41 -2.17
N TRP A 308 1.46 -44.55 -3.12
CA TRP A 308 0.88 -44.43 -4.47
C TRP A 308 1.90 -44.86 -5.52
N SER A 309 2.25 -46.15 -5.49
CA SER A 309 3.23 -46.77 -6.39
C SER A 309 2.84 -46.74 -7.87
N GLU A 310 1.56 -46.50 -8.14
CA GLU A 310 0.96 -46.34 -9.47
C GLU A 310 1.27 -45.00 -10.15
N LEU A 311 1.68 -43.97 -9.41
CA LEU A 311 2.06 -42.66 -9.95
C LEU A 311 3.49 -42.72 -10.52
N GLN A 312 3.65 -42.66 -11.84
CA GLN A 312 4.90 -43.01 -12.54
C GLN A 312 6.03 -41.97 -12.40
N GLY A 313 5.78 -40.85 -11.69
CA GLY A 313 6.73 -39.76 -11.52
C GLY A 313 7.30 -39.53 -10.12
N SER A 314 6.99 -40.38 -9.12
CA SER A 314 7.28 -40.09 -7.70
C SER A 314 8.75 -39.72 -7.44
N GLY A 315 8.99 -38.65 -6.69
CA GLY A 315 10.33 -38.18 -6.34
C GLY A 315 10.43 -37.72 -4.89
N GLU A 316 11.60 -37.91 -4.28
CA GLU A 316 11.84 -37.52 -2.90
C GLU A 316 12.13 -36.02 -2.79
N GLY A 317 11.37 -35.31 -1.96
CA GLY A 317 11.75 -33.98 -1.48
C GLY A 317 12.85 -34.11 -0.43
N SER A 318 13.89 -33.29 -0.51
CA SER A 318 14.98 -33.36 0.46
C SER A 318 14.65 -32.59 1.74
N SER A 319 14.19 -33.29 2.77
CA SER A 319 14.29 -32.83 4.16
C SER A 319 15.42 -33.60 4.83
N ARG A 320 16.57 -32.95 5.09
CA ARG A 320 17.69 -33.58 5.80
C ARG A 320 17.43 -33.57 7.30
N PHE A 321 16.44 -34.32 7.76
CA PHE A 321 16.29 -34.62 9.18
C PHE A 321 17.25 -35.76 9.53
N ASN A 322 18.09 -35.57 10.55
CA ASN A 322 19.05 -36.59 10.98
C ASN A 322 18.30 -37.60 11.87
N ASP A 323 18.32 -38.89 11.51
CA ASP A 323 17.49 -39.96 12.08
C ASP A 323 17.76 -40.29 13.57
N SER A 324 18.79 -39.71 14.18
CA SER A 324 19.15 -40.02 15.56
C SER A 324 18.51 -39.06 16.56
N ALA A 325 17.46 -39.56 17.21
CA ALA A 325 16.78 -39.07 18.43
C ALA A 325 15.62 -38.06 18.23
N ASN A 326 14.41 -38.50 18.64
CA ASN A 326 13.19 -37.73 18.95
C ASN A 326 12.10 -37.59 17.87
N GLY A 327 11.40 -38.71 17.58
CA GLY A 327 9.98 -38.68 17.21
C GLY A 327 9.63 -38.03 15.87
N GLY A 328 10.45 -38.26 14.84
CA GLY A 328 10.15 -37.89 13.46
C GLY A 328 9.07 -38.78 12.83
N TYR A 329 8.39 -38.25 11.82
CA TYR A 329 7.51 -39.02 10.94
C TYR A 329 8.09 -39.03 9.53
N LYS A 330 8.06 -40.18 8.87
CA LYS A 330 8.13 -40.24 7.40
C LYS A 330 6.76 -39.89 6.87
N THR A 331 6.70 -38.91 5.97
CA THR A 331 5.45 -38.38 5.41
C THR A 331 5.48 -38.45 3.90
N TRP A 332 4.35 -38.75 3.30
CA TRP A 332 4.13 -38.66 1.87
C TRP A 332 3.01 -37.65 1.60
N PHE A 333 3.29 -36.69 0.72
CA PHE A 333 2.31 -35.73 0.22
C PHE A 333 1.84 -36.19 -1.15
N LYS A 334 0.52 -36.25 -1.35
CA LYS A 334 -0.09 -36.31 -2.67
C LYS A 334 -0.40 -34.89 -3.12
N LEU A 335 0.34 -34.42 -4.10
CA LEU A 335 0.14 -33.11 -4.71
C LEU A 335 -0.80 -33.25 -5.88
N ASP A 336 -1.86 -32.46 -5.92
CA ASP A 336 -2.65 -32.31 -7.14
C ASP A 336 -2.23 -31.03 -7.88
N ALA A 337 -1.70 -29.99 -7.22
CA ALA A 337 -1.21 -28.77 -7.87
C ALA A 337 0.27 -28.48 -7.63
N ILE A 338 0.92 -27.80 -8.58
CA ILE A 338 2.15 -27.05 -8.32
C ILE A 338 2.36 -25.87 -9.29
N GLU A 339 2.81 -24.72 -8.77
CA GLU A 339 3.11 -23.54 -9.59
C GLU A 339 4.27 -22.70 -9.04
N LEU A 340 4.90 -21.93 -9.93
CA LEU A 340 5.81 -20.85 -9.54
C LEU A 340 5.00 -19.60 -9.19
N ILE A 341 5.45 -18.87 -8.18
CA ILE A 341 4.82 -17.62 -7.75
C ILE A 341 5.84 -16.48 -7.77
N GLU A 342 5.34 -15.23 -7.79
CA GLU A 342 6.20 -14.07 -7.59
C GLU A 342 6.98 -14.24 -6.28
N SER A 343 8.31 -14.17 -6.36
CA SER A 343 9.12 -14.55 -5.21
C SER A 343 8.98 -13.53 -4.09
N PHE A 344 8.68 -13.99 -2.88
CA PHE A 344 8.62 -13.15 -1.70
C PHE A 344 9.45 -13.73 -0.56
N SER A 345 9.80 -12.87 0.41
CA SER A 345 10.55 -13.31 1.58
C SER A 345 9.71 -14.27 2.43
N ALA A 346 10.27 -15.41 2.84
CA ALA A 346 9.65 -16.31 3.81
C ALA A 346 9.29 -15.60 5.12
N ASP A 347 10.02 -14.52 5.47
CA ASP A 347 9.75 -13.69 6.64
C ASP A 347 8.42 -12.90 6.55
N SER A 348 7.82 -12.83 5.35
CA SER A 348 6.50 -12.21 5.15
C SER A 348 5.33 -13.15 5.44
N LEU A 349 5.57 -14.46 5.64
CA LEU A 349 4.53 -15.41 6.01
C LEU A 349 4.18 -15.26 7.49
N ARG A 350 2.88 -15.23 7.80
CA ARG A 350 2.39 -15.24 9.18
C ARG A 350 2.61 -16.63 9.78
N LEU A 351 3.43 -16.71 10.83
CA LEU A 351 3.71 -17.94 11.54
C LEU A 351 2.53 -18.37 12.41
N VAL A 352 2.30 -19.68 12.55
CA VAL A 352 1.37 -20.20 13.55
C VAL A 352 2.06 -20.28 14.92
N GLU A 353 1.61 -19.45 15.84
CA GLU A 353 2.20 -19.33 17.18
C GLU A 353 2.17 -20.67 17.95
N GLY A 354 3.28 -20.95 18.65
CA GLY A 354 3.47 -22.21 19.38
C GLY A 354 3.75 -23.44 18.51
N LEU A 355 3.51 -23.41 17.19
CA LEU A 355 3.94 -24.44 16.24
C LEU A 355 5.28 -24.13 15.61
N SER A 356 5.47 -22.87 15.20
CA SER A 356 6.66 -22.39 14.50
C SER A 356 7.28 -21.18 15.16
N THR A 357 8.58 -21.05 14.94
CA THR A 357 9.38 -19.89 15.33
C THR A 357 10.06 -19.32 14.08
N PRO A 358 10.54 -18.06 14.10
CA PRO A 358 11.30 -17.49 12.98
C PRO A 358 12.52 -18.34 12.57
N LYS A 359 13.10 -19.13 13.49
CA LYS A 359 14.18 -20.06 13.18
C LYS A 359 13.74 -21.18 12.23
N ASN A 360 12.48 -21.57 12.24
CA ASN A 360 11.93 -22.57 11.32
C ASN A 360 11.90 -22.08 9.86
N LEU A 361 11.83 -20.76 9.62
CA LEU A 361 11.88 -20.18 8.26
C LEU A 361 13.29 -20.24 7.64
N ILE A 362 14.32 -20.37 8.48
CA ILE A 362 15.74 -20.35 8.11
C ILE A 362 16.31 -21.77 8.00
N ASN A 363 15.67 -22.73 8.67
CA ASN A 363 16.16 -24.09 8.77
C ASN A 363 15.68 -24.94 7.59
N GLN A 364 16.60 -25.24 6.65
CA GLN A 364 16.34 -26.12 5.51
C GLN A 364 15.96 -27.56 5.90
N ASN A 365 16.14 -27.92 7.17
CA ASN A 365 15.87 -29.26 7.71
C ASN A 365 14.56 -29.33 8.51
N ALA A 366 13.71 -28.29 8.48
CA ALA A 366 12.44 -28.30 9.21
C ALA A 366 11.35 -27.60 8.39
N PHE A 367 10.11 -28.09 8.53
CA PHE A 367 8.94 -27.37 8.01
C PHE A 367 8.55 -26.21 8.92
N GLY A 368 8.14 -25.11 8.32
CA GLY A 368 7.40 -24.03 8.97
C GLY A 368 5.90 -24.27 8.88
N TYR A 369 5.19 -24.07 9.99
CA TYR A 369 3.73 -23.95 10.06
C TYR A 369 3.36 -22.47 9.94
N VAL A 370 2.63 -22.12 8.87
CA VAL A 370 2.25 -20.75 8.52
C VAL A 370 0.75 -20.70 8.23
N PHE A 371 0.16 -19.52 8.26
CA PHE A 371 -1.17 -19.32 7.72
C PHE A 371 -1.10 -19.13 6.20
N GLU A 372 -2.09 -19.67 5.49
CA GLU A 372 -2.20 -19.50 4.06
C GLU A 372 -2.29 -18.01 3.71
N ARG A 373 -1.34 -17.53 2.91
CA ARG A 373 -1.38 -16.19 2.34
C ARG A 373 -2.42 -16.15 1.23
N VAL A 374 -3.22 -15.08 1.20
CA VAL A 374 -4.08 -14.79 0.04
C VAL A 374 -3.17 -14.51 -1.15
N LEU A 375 -3.08 -15.50 -2.02
CA LEU A 375 -2.53 -15.41 -3.36
C LEU A 375 -3.71 -15.60 -4.32
N THR A 376 -3.50 -15.38 -5.63
CA THR A 376 -4.52 -15.73 -6.63
C THR A 376 -5.04 -17.14 -6.38
N PRO A 377 -6.36 -17.42 -6.45
CA PRO A 377 -6.87 -18.78 -6.30
C PRO A 377 -6.16 -19.74 -7.27
N TRP A 378 -6.05 -21.01 -6.88
CA TRP A 378 -5.69 -22.06 -7.82
C TRP A 378 -6.74 -22.05 -8.93
N GLU A 379 -6.34 -21.86 -10.18
CA GLU A 379 -7.28 -21.99 -11.30
C GLU A 379 -7.71 -23.46 -11.38
N VAL A 380 -8.97 -23.73 -11.04
CA VAL A 380 -9.60 -25.04 -11.16
C VAL A 380 -10.74 -24.84 -12.14
N ASP A 381 -10.81 -25.66 -13.18
CA ASP A 381 -12.01 -25.71 -14.01
C ASP A 381 -13.15 -26.43 -13.27
N ASP A 382 -14.38 -26.34 -13.79
CA ASP A 382 -15.58 -26.95 -13.21
C ASP A 382 -15.52 -28.50 -13.08
N SER A 383 -14.43 -29.13 -13.52
CA SER A 383 -14.22 -30.58 -13.47
C SER A 383 -13.17 -31.04 -12.44
N GLY A 384 -12.48 -30.11 -11.76
CA GLY A 384 -11.52 -30.46 -10.71
C GLY A 384 -10.15 -30.92 -11.24
N GLN A 385 -9.79 -30.61 -12.49
CA GLN A 385 -8.45 -30.85 -13.05
C GLN A 385 -7.67 -29.54 -13.22
N PHE A 386 -6.34 -29.65 -13.26
CA PHE A 386 -5.45 -28.49 -13.43
C PHE A 386 -5.41 -28.06 -14.88
N ALA A 387 -5.91 -26.87 -15.14
CA ALA A 387 -5.79 -26.22 -16.43
C ALA A 387 -4.32 -25.81 -16.64
N GLY A 388 -3.59 -26.62 -17.41
CA GLY A 388 -2.40 -26.15 -18.10
C GLY A 388 -2.82 -25.01 -19.03
N GLY A 389 -2.21 -23.84 -18.81
CA GLY A 389 -2.17 -22.68 -19.71
C GLY A 389 -3.23 -22.65 -20.82
N GLN A 390 -4.45 -22.29 -20.45
CA GLN A 390 -5.33 -21.55 -21.33
C GLN A 390 -5.88 -20.42 -20.49
N ASP A 391 -5.64 -19.18 -20.90
CA ASP A 391 -6.34 -18.03 -20.36
C ASP A 391 -7.80 -18.39 -20.20
N SER A 392 -8.27 -18.35 -18.95
CA SER A 392 -9.69 -18.43 -18.67
C SER A 392 -10.37 -17.36 -19.51
N THR A 393 -11.22 -17.80 -20.43
CA THR A 393 -12.23 -16.94 -21.05
C THR A 393 -12.93 -16.21 -19.91
N PRO A 394 -12.98 -14.87 -19.94
CA PRO A 394 -13.68 -14.11 -18.91
C PRO A 394 -15.09 -14.69 -18.81
N GLU A 395 -15.60 -14.96 -17.60
CA GLU A 395 -17.04 -14.89 -17.41
C GLU A 395 -17.49 -13.59 -18.10
N GLU A 396 -18.35 -13.71 -19.12
CA GLU A 396 -18.63 -12.67 -20.11
C GLU A 396 -19.17 -11.39 -19.42
N LEU A 397 -18.27 -10.55 -18.92
CA LEU A 397 -18.45 -9.13 -19.05
C LEU A 397 -18.44 -8.91 -20.56
N ASP A 398 -19.61 -8.67 -21.13
CA ASP A 398 -19.79 -8.26 -22.52
C ASP A 398 -19.17 -6.86 -22.71
N LEU A 399 -17.83 -6.80 -22.63
CA LEU A 399 -16.99 -5.62 -22.81
C LEU A 399 -16.91 -5.30 -24.30
N ASN A 400 -18.07 -5.16 -24.92
CA ASN A 400 -18.23 -4.76 -26.30
C ASN A 400 -18.19 -3.22 -26.42
N LEU A 401 -18.35 -2.72 -27.64
CA LEU A 401 -18.35 -1.27 -27.88
C LEU A 401 -19.49 -0.58 -27.13
N SER A 402 -20.65 -1.23 -26.99
CA SER A 402 -21.80 -0.68 -26.27
C SER A 402 -21.53 -0.52 -24.77
N TRP A 403 -20.79 -1.45 -24.14
CA TRP A 403 -20.32 -1.28 -22.77
C TRP A 403 -19.42 -0.06 -22.65
N LEU A 404 -18.44 0.08 -23.55
CA LEU A 404 -17.51 1.21 -23.53
C LEU A 404 -18.23 2.54 -23.76
N ALA A 405 -19.19 2.58 -24.68
CA ALA A 405 -20.04 3.75 -24.93
C ALA A 405 -20.90 4.10 -23.72
N ALA A 406 -21.50 3.11 -23.05
CA ALA A 406 -22.28 3.34 -21.83
C ALA A 406 -21.44 3.87 -20.67
N GLU A 407 -20.22 3.37 -20.51
CA GLU A 407 -19.31 3.80 -19.42
C GLU A 407 -18.68 5.17 -19.66
N THR A 408 -18.40 5.52 -20.92
CA THR A 408 -17.72 6.77 -21.27
C THR A 408 -18.68 7.88 -21.70
N LEU A 409 -19.91 7.51 -22.08
CA LEU A 409 -20.92 8.37 -22.70
C LEU A 409 -20.44 9.03 -24.01
N LEU A 410 -19.35 8.53 -24.59
CA LEU A 410 -18.81 9.04 -25.85
C LEU A 410 -19.49 8.36 -27.05
N PRO A 411 -19.64 9.07 -28.19
CA PRO A 411 -20.15 8.47 -29.41
C PRO A 411 -19.27 7.32 -29.92
N ASP A 412 -19.90 6.28 -30.47
CA ASP A 412 -19.22 5.14 -31.10
C ASP A 412 -18.18 5.57 -32.15
N THR A 413 -18.42 6.66 -32.88
CA THR A 413 -17.47 7.18 -33.88
C THR A 413 -16.15 7.62 -33.25
N VAL A 414 -16.19 8.27 -32.09
CA VAL A 414 -15.02 8.71 -31.34
C VAL A 414 -14.28 7.51 -30.75
N LEU A 415 -15.03 6.58 -30.14
CA LEU A 415 -14.48 5.38 -29.53
C LEU A 415 -13.83 4.45 -30.55
N ASN A 416 -14.47 4.23 -31.70
CA ASN A 416 -13.90 3.43 -32.78
C ASN A 416 -12.61 4.06 -33.31
N GLY A 417 -12.56 5.40 -33.47
CA GLY A 417 -11.32 6.07 -33.84
C GLY A 417 -10.17 5.78 -32.85
N MET A 418 -10.45 5.83 -31.54
CA MET A 418 -9.45 5.50 -30.50
C MET A 418 -9.04 4.03 -30.54
N ILE A 419 -10.00 3.13 -30.71
CA ILE A 419 -9.74 1.68 -30.78
C ILE A 419 -8.91 1.34 -32.03
N ASP A 420 -9.23 1.92 -33.17
CA ASP A 420 -8.51 1.70 -34.43
C ASP A 420 -7.06 2.18 -34.33
N SER A 421 -6.84 3.36 -33.71
CA SER A 421 -5.50 3.86 -33.38
C SER A 421 -4.73 2.88 -32.49
N LEU A 422 -5.36 2.39 -31.41
CA LEU A 422 -4.73 1.50 -30.43
C LEU A 422 -4.56 0.05 -30.91
N ARG A 423 -5.25 -0.36 -31.99
CA ARG A 423 -5.06 -1.66 -32.67
C ARG A 423 -4.14 -1.55 -33.89
N GLY A 424 -3.77 -0.33 -34.29
CA GLY A 424 -2.90 -0.07 -35.42
C GLY A 424 -1.44 -0.44 -35.18
N SER A 425 -0.57 -0.10 -36.14
CA SER A 425 0.88 -0.36 -36.08
C SER A 425 1.61 0.46 -35.02
N GLN A 426 0.98 1.52 -34.51
CA GLN A 426 1.52 2.43 -33.52
C GLN A 426 0.51 2.58 -32.37
N PRO A 427 0.39 1.58 -31.47
CA PRO A 427 -0.64 1.52 -30.46
C PRO A 427 -0.32 2.46 -29.27
N GLN A 428 -0.25 3.75 -29.56
CA GLN A 428 0.01 4.79 -28.58
C GLN A 428 -0.84 6.04 -28.83
N LEU A 429 -1.59 6.42 -27.81
CA LEU A 429 -2.64 7.43 -27.85
C LEU A 429 -2.40 8.50 -26.79
N ILE A 430 -2.67 9.76 -27.11
CA ILE A 430 -2.81 10.85 -26.14
C ILE A 430 -4.27 11.32 -26.14
N LEU A 431 -4.90 11.29 -24.96
CA LEU A 431 -6.13 12.00 -24.67
C LEU A 431 -5.78 13.39 -24.13
N ALA A 432 -5.97 14.42 -24.96
CA ALA A 432 -5.65 15.80 -24.61
C ALA A 432 -6.92 16.62 -24.41
N GLY A 433 -6.91 17.58 -23.49
CA GLY A 433 -8.01 18.54 -23.39
C GLY A 433 -8.03 19.33 -22.10
N PRO A 434 -8.95 20.28 -21.98
CA PRO A 434 -9.13 21.09 -20.78
C PRO A 434 -9.44 20.24 -19.53
N PRO A 435 -9.27 20.77 -18.31
CA PRO A 435 -9.59 20.00 -17.11
C PRO A 435 -11.08 19.67 -17.03
N GLY A 436 -11.38 18.50 -16.46
CA GLY A 436 -12.75 18.04 -16.25
C GLY A 436 -13.45 17.43 -17.49
N THR A 437 -12.70 17.05 -18.53
CA THR A 437 -13.24 16.39 -19.74
C THR A 437 -13.12 14.87 -19.71
N SER A 438 -13.09 14.26 -18.50
CA SER A 438 -13.13 12.81 -18.29
C SER A 438 -11.98 11.98 -18.90
N LYS A 439 -10.88 12.61 -19.32
CA LYS A 439 -9.73 11.94 -19.99
C LYS A 439 -9.20 10.70 -19.26
N THR A 440 -8.89 10.81 -17.97
CA THR A 440 -8.37 9.70 -17.15
C THR A 440 -9.38 8.57 -17.02
N TRP A 441 -10.68 8.89 -16.92
CA TRP A 441 -11.74 7.90 -16.91
C TRP A 441 -11.82 7.14 -18.24
N VAL A 442 -11.84 7.87 -19.36
CA VAL A 442 -11.86 7.28 -20.71
C VAL A 442 -10.64 6.40 -20.95
N ALA A 443 -9.43 6.82 -20.54
CA ALA A 443 -8.21 6.02 -20.64
C ALA A 443 -8.32 4.68 -19.89
N GLN A 444 -8.86 4.70 -18.67
CA GLN A 444 -9.04 3.49 -17.85
C GLN A 444 -10.08 2.53 -18.47
N ARG A 445 -11.18 3.07 -19.01
CA ARG A 445 -12.23 2.26 -19.66
C ARG A 445 -11.77 1.68 -20.99
N LEU A 446 -11.02 2.44 -21.80
CA LEU A 446 -10.35 1.93 -22.99
C LEU A 446 -9.37 0.81 -22.64
N ALA A 447 -8.55 0.99 -21.60
CA ALA A 447 -7.62 -0.05 -21.16
C ALA A 447 -8.36 -1.32 -20.74
N THR A 448 -9.44 -1.18 -19.98
CA THR A 448 -10.28 -2.31 -19.53
C THR A 448 -10.93 -3.03 -20.71
N TYR A 449 -11.45 -2.29 -21.68
CA TYR A 449 -11.99 -2.82 -22.93
C TYR A 449 -10.94 -3.61 -23.71
N LEU A 450 -9.76 -3.02 -23.93
CA LEU A 450 -8.67 -3.64 -24.69
C LEU A 450 -8.15 -4.90 -24.02
N THR A 451 -7.95 -4.89 -22.70
CA THR A 451 -7.42 -6.06 -21.97
C THR A 451 -8.49 -7.09 -21.59
N ARG A 452 -9.74 -6.88 -22.02
CA ARG A 452 -10.90 -7.73 -21.66
C ARG A 452 -11.05 -7.89 -20.15
N GLY A 453 -10.89 -6.79 -19.41
CA GLY A 453 -11.05 -6.77 -17.96
C GLY A 453 -9.84 -7.28 -17.15
N ARG A 454 -8.76 -7.74 -17.80
CA ARG A 454 -7.55 -8.21 -17.12
C ARG A 454 -6.83 -7.05 -16.45
N LYS A 455 -7.12 -6.83 -15.16
CA LYS A 455 -6.57 -5.74 -14.35
C LYS A 455 -5.06 -5.81 -14.22
N SER A 456 -4.48 -7.02 -14.14
CA SER A 456 -3.03 -7.24 -14.10
C SER A 456 -2.31 -6.78 -15.37
N ALA A 457 -3.03 -6.73 -16.50
CA ALA A 457 -2.49 -6.26 -17.78
C ALA A 457 -2.55 -4.74 -17.94
N VAL A 458 -3.07 -4.00 -16.94
CA VAL A 458 -3.16 -2.54 -16.95
C VAL A 458 -2.27 -1.95 -15.87
N ARG A 459 -1.34 -1.07 -16.26
CA ARG A 459 -0.46 -0.35 -15.33
C ARG A 459 -0.71 1.15 -15.43
N VAL A 460 -1.10 1.77 -14.33
CA VAL A 460 -1.32 3.23 -14.27
C VAL A 460 -0.12 3.89 -13.61
N VAL A 461 0.42 4.92 -14.27
CA VAL A 461 1.54 5.73 -13.79
C VAL A 461 1.13 7.20 -13.89
N GLN A 462 1.14 7.91 -12.76
CA GLN A 462 0.92 9.34 -12.74
C GLN A 462 2.26 10.08 -12.82
N PHE A 463 2.40 10.95 -13.81
CA PHE A 463 3.63 11.71 -14.03
C PHE A 463 3.67 12.97 -13.16
N HIS A 464 4.87 13.32 -12.72
CA HIS A 464 5.15 14.51 -11.92
C HIS A 464 6.54 15.06 -12.28
N PRO A 465 6.88 16.31 -11.92
CA PRO A 465 8.11 16.95 -12.39
C PRO A 465 9.41 16.19 -12.08
N SER A 466 9.42 15.45 -10.97
CA SER A 466 10.57 14.62 -10.55
C SER A 466 10.55 13.18 -11.11
N TYR A 467 9.65 12.82 -12.02
CA TYR A 467 9.58 11.48 -12.58
C TYR A 467 10.69 11.31 -13.63
N THR A 468 11.40 10.17 -13.63
CA THR A 468 12.65 10.02 -14.37
C THR A 468 12.70 8.75 -15.22
N TYR A 469 13.65 8.72 -16.17
CA TYR A 469 13.95 7.54 -16.98
C TYR A 469 14.21 6.30 -16.11
N GLU A 470 14.92 6.47 -14.99
CA GLU A 470 15.30 5.40 -14.07
C GLU A 470 14.10 4.70 -13.42
N ALA A 471 12.98 5.41 -13.25
CA ALA A 471 11.75 4.85 -12.71
C ALA A 471 10.87 4.22 -13.81
N PHE A 472 10.94 4.73 -15.03
CA PHE A 472 10.06 4.31 -16.12
C PHE A 472 10.62 3.14 -16.93
N ILE A 473 11.92 3.18 -17.24
CA ILE A 473 12.60 2.20 -18.09
C ILE A 473 13.53 1.33 -17.25
N GLU A 474 14.62 1.88 -16.75
CA GLU A 474 15.60 1.18 -15.92
C GLU A 474 16.59 2.14 -15.26
N GLY A 475 17.05 1.80 -14.06
CA GLY A 475 18.03 2.61 -13.34
C GLY A 475 18.84 1.81 -12.34
N LEU A 476 19.95 2.39 -11.91
CA LEU A 476 20.78 1.81 -10.86
C LEU A 476 20.19 2.11 -9.49
N ARG A 477 19.98 1.08 -8.67
CA ARG A 477 19.60 1.21 -7.26
C ARG A 477 20.71 0.71 -6.35
N PRO A 478 21.03 1.44 -5.27
CA PRO A 478 21.96 0.95 -4.27
C PRO A 478 21.32 -0.22 -3.51
N VAL A 479 22.04 -1.33 -3.43
CA VAL A 479 21.69 -2.49 -2.61
C VAL A 479 22.82 -2.77 -1.61
N PRO A 480 22.51 -3.32 -0.43
CA PRO A 480 23.53 -3.72 0.53
C PRO A 480 24.39 -4.85 -0.03
N GLY A 481 25.68 -4.59 -0.24
CA GLY A 481 26.68 -5.56 -0.66
C GLY A 481 27.51 -6.08 0.53
N ARG A 482 28.26 -7.17 0.30
CA ARG A 482 29.10 -7.81 1.34
C ARG A 482 30.17 -6.89 1.95
N SER A 483 30.55 -5.81 1.26
CA SER A 483 31.60 -4.87 1.67
C SER A 483 31.22 -3.39 1.51
N GLY A 484 29.92 -3.06 1.42
CA GLY A 484 29.45 -1.68 1.24
C GLY A 484 28.17 -1.59 0.43
N VAL A 485 28.04 -0.55 -0.39
CA VAL A 485 26.91 -0.36 -1.31
C VAL A 485 27.29 -0.87 -2.69
N SER A 486 26.53 -1.82 -3.25
CA SER A 486 26.61 -2.20 -4.67
C SER A 486 25.45 -1.58 -5.43
N PHE A 487 25.61 -1.39 -6.74
CA PHE A 487 24.53 -0.88 -7.59
C PHE A 487 24.00 -2.00 -8.46
N GLU A 488 22.69 -2.22 -8.42
CA GLU A 488 22.00 -3.18 -9.28
C GLU A 488 21.08 -2.45 -10.25
N VAL A 489 21.05 -2.93 -11.49
CA VAL A 489 20.09 -2.45 -12.48
C VAL A 489 18.71 -2.93 -12.04
N THR A 490 17.83 -1.98 -11.76
CA THR A 490 16.44 -2.24 -11.38
C THR A 490 15.55 -1.90 -12.57
N PRO A 491 14.66 -2.82 -12.99
CA PRO A 491 13.72 -2.55 -14.06
C PRO A 491 12.70 -1.50 -13.60
N GLY A 492 12.47 -0.50 -14.45
CA GLY A 492 11.37 0.44 -14.34
C GLY A 492 10.06 -0.17 -14.83
N VAL A 493 8.99 0.63 -14.79
CA VAL A 493 7.62 0.17 -15.08
C VAL A 493 7.50 -0.59 -16.40
N VAL A 494 8.10 -0.09 -17.47
CA VAL A 494 8.00 -0.71 -18.80
C VAL A 494 8.67 -2.08 -18.80
N LEU A 495 9.88 -2.20 -18.25
CA LEU A 495 10.59 -3.48 -18.20
C LEU A 495 9.91 -4.49 -17.25
N GLN A 496 9.28 -4.03 -16.18
CA GLN A 496 8.47 -4.88 -15.30
C GLN A 496 7.29 -5.50 -16.07
N VAL A 497 6.52 -4.67 -16.80
CA VAL A 497 5.41 -5.16 -17.63
C VAL A 497 5.90 -6.12 -18.71
N VAL A 498 6.99 -5.81 -19.41
CA VAL A 498 7.57 -6.71 -20.42
C VAL A 498 8.02 -8.04 -19.81
N HIS A 499 8.54 -8.02 -18.57
CA HIS A 499 8.87 -9.24 -17.85
C HIS A 499 7.63 -10.05 -17.50
N GLU A 500 6.56 -9.42 -17.01
CA GLU A 500 5.26 -10.06 -16.74
C GLU A 500 4.68 -10.71 -18.01
N MET A 501 4.73 -10.02 -19.15
CA MET A 501 4.31 -10.55 -20.46
C MET A 501 5.13 -11.78 -20.87
N ARG A 502 6.44 -11.76 -20.60
CA ARG A 502 7.32 -12.90 -20.91
C ARG A 502 7.03 -14.10 -20.03
N VAL A 503 6.88 -13.88 -18.72
CA VAL A 503 6.63 -14.96 -17.73
C VAL A 503 5.25 -15.59 -17.96
N SER A 504 4.26 -14.79 -18.36
CA SER A 504 2.92 -15.28 -18.70
C SER A 504 2.82 -15.90 -20.10
N GLY A 505 3.87 -15.86 -20.92
CA GLY A 505 3.84 -16.39 -22.29
C GLY A 505 3.10 -15.50 -23.30
N HIS A 506 2.58 -14.34 -22.88
CA HIS A 506 1.82 -13.40 -23.70
C HIS A 506 2.67 -12.39 -24.48
N LEU A 507 4.00 -12.54 -24.48
CA LEU A 507 4.89 -11.60 -25.13
C LEU A 507 4.67 -11.61 -26.66
N ASN A 508 4.25 -10.47 -27.21
CA ASN A 508 3.86 -10.30 -28.62
C ASN A 508 2.60 -11.07 -29.05
N ASP A 509 1.76 -11.53 -28.11
CA ASP A 509 0.48 -12.14 -28.44
C ASP A 509 -0.61 -11.06 -28.63
N PRO A 510 -1.17 -10.91 -29.85
CA PRO A 510 -2.19 -9.89 -30.12
C PRO A 510 -3.51 -10.13 -29.37
N ASN A 511 -3.78 -11.35 -28.88
CA ASN A 511 -4.97 -11.63 -28.08
C ASN A 511 -4.85 -11.14 -26.64
N TYR A 512 -3.62 -10.87 -26.20
CA TYR A 512 -3.31 -10.48 -24.83
C TYR A 512 -2.62 -9.12 -24.76
N PRO A 513 -3.32 -8.02 -25.08
CA PRO A 513 -2.73 -6.69 -24.97
C PRO A 513 -2.46 -6.33 -23.50
N TYR A 514 -1.38 -5.58 -23.29
CA TYR A 514 -1.03 -4.93 -22.03
C TYR A 514 -1.08 -3.42 -22.24
N VAL A 515 -1.55 -2.66 -21.26
CA VAL A 515 -1.75 -1.21 -21.38
C VAL A 515 -1.00 -0.49 -20.26
N ILE A 516 -0.17 0.49 -20.62
CA ILE A 516 0.42 1.44 -19.68
C ILE A 516 -0.30 2.78 -19.85
N ILE A 517 -0.99 3.21 -18.80
CA ILE A 517 -1.63 4.54 -18.72
C ILE A 517 -0.63 5.53 -18.11
N MET A 518 -0.28 6.57 -18.86
CA MET A 518 0.58 7.67 -18.42
C MET A 518 -0.29 8.90 -18.11
N ASP A 519 -0.75 9.00 -16.87
CA ASP A 519 -1.65 10.07 -16.43
C ASP A 519 -0.88 11.36 -16.13
N GLU A 520 -1.45 12.51 -16.46
CA GLU A 520 -0.81 13.83 -16.28
C GLU A 520 0.56 13.93 -17.00
N ALA A 521 0.63 13.39 -18.21
CA ALA A 521 1.89 13.20 -18.94
C ALA A 521 2.63 14.53 -19.20
N ASN A 522 1.92 15.65 -19.28
CA ASN A 522 2.50 17.00 -19.40
C ASN A 522 3.32 17.40 -18.15
N ARG A 523 3.09 16.82 -16.97
CA ARG A 523 3.78 17.22 -15.74
C ARG A 523 5.21 16.70 -15.61
N ALA A 524 5.67 15.87 -16.53
CA ALA A 524 7.07 15.45 -16.61
C ALA A 524 7.68 15.80 -17.98
N ASN A 525 9.01 15.80 -18.05
CA ASN A 525 9.71 15.88 -19.33
C ASN A 525 9.61 14.54 -20.06
N LEU A 526 8.52 14.34 -20.80
CA LEU A 526 8.21 13.11 -21.54
C LEU A 526 9.39 12.61 -22.40
N PRO A 527 10.02 13.44 -23.26
CA PRO A 527 11.17 12.98 -24.04
C PRO A 527 12.30 12.40 -23.19
N ARG A 528 12.60 13.02 -22.04
CA ARG A 528 13.63 12.54 -21.12
C ARG A 528 13.23 11.27 -20.39
N VAL A 529 11.96 11.14 -19.98
CA VAL A 529 11.45 9.95 -19.28
C VAL A 529 11.40 8.75 -20.20
N MET A 530 10.99 8.96 -21.45
CA MET A 530 10.83 7.87 -22.43
C MET A 530 12.14 7.43 -23.06
N GLY A 531 13.11 8.34 -23.22
CA GLY A 531 14.43 8.04 -23.77
C GLY A 531 14.33 7.32 -25.12
N GLU A 532 14.97 6.15 -25.18
CA GLU A 532 15.03 5.30 -26.37
C GLU A 532 13.68 4.70 -26.78
N LEU A 533 12.67 4.68 -25.89
CA LEU A 533 11.33 4.22 -26.26
C LEU A 533 10.71 5.06 -27.37
N LEU A 534 11.07 6.34 -27.49
CA LEU A 534 10.57 7.15 -28.60
C LEU A 534 10.97 6.53 -29.95
N TYR A 535 12.19 6.03 -30.07
CA TYR A 535 12.63 5.32 -31.28
C TYR A 535 11.83 4.03 -31.48
N LEU A 536 11.70 3.23 -30.41
CA LEU A 536 11.01 1.93 -30.48
C LEU A 536 9.50 2.04 -30.72
N MET A 537 8.86 3.16 -30.37
CA MET A 537 7.45 3.39 -30.68
C MET A 537 7.17 3.52 -32.18
N GLU A 538 8.19 3.89 -32.95
CA GLU A 538 8.14 3.99 -34.42
C GLU A 538 8.66 2.71 -35.08
N TYR A 539 9.71 2.11 -34.52
CA TYR A 539 10.39 0.91 -35.04
C TYR A 539 10.28 -0.28 -34.07
N ARG A 540 9.04 -0.69 -33.74
CA ARG A 540 8.75 -1.75 -32.74
C ARG A 540 9.34 -3.11 -33.10
N ASP A 541 9.64 -3.35 -34.36
CA ASP A 541 10.24 -4.58 -34.86
C ASP A 541 11.76 -4.68 -34.62
N GLN A 542 12.41 -3.58 -34.23
CA GLN A 542 13.85 -3.50 -34.00
C GLN A 542 14.22 -3.73 -32.53
N GLY A 543 15.37 -4.37 -32.31
CA GLY A 543 16.02 -4.45 -31.00
C GLY A 543 17.11 -3.39 -30.89
N ILE A 544 17.17 -2.70 -29.75
CA ILE A 544 18.20 -1.69 -29.45
C ILE A 544 18.84 -1.97 -28.09
N SER A 545 19.98 -1.34 -27.83
CA SER A 545 20.52 -1.26 -26.47
C SER A 545 19.88 -0.07 -25.75
N LEU A 546 19.34 -0.31 -24.56
CA LEU A 546 18.98 0.72 -23.60
C LEU A 546 20.24 1.20 -22.86
N GLN A 547 20.09 2.22 -22.01
CA GLN A 547 21.20 2.79 -21.25
C GLN A 547 21.98 1.78 -20.38
N LEU A 548 21.31 0.78 -19.80
CA LEU A 548 21.89 -0.24 -18.91
C LEU A 548 21.64 -1.68 -19.41
N SER A 549 20.55 -1.93 -20.14
CA SER A 549 20.22 -3.25 -20.72
C SER A 549 20.49 -3.33 -22.21
N LYS A 550 20.88 -4.52 -22.70
CA LYS A 550 21.12 -4.78 -24.12
C LYS A 550 19.94 -5.53 -24.76
N ASP A 551 19.83 -5.41 -26.08
CA ASP A 551 18.90 -6.18 -26.94
C ASP A 551 17.42 -6.10 -26.51
N PHE A 552 16.98 -4.90 -26.12
CA PHE A 552 15.58 -4.64 -25.80
C PHE A 552 14.77 -4.35 -27.07
N LYS A 553 13.60 -4.98 -27.17
CA LYS A 553 12.61 -4.75 -28.21
C LYS A 553 11.26 -4.48 -27.54
N LEU A 554 10.57 -3.44 -28.00
CA LEU A 554 9.26 -3.08 -27.47
C LEU A 554 8.20 -4.08 -27.96
N PRO A 555 7.44 -4.77 -27.09
CA PRO A 555 6.48 -5.77 -27.53
C PRO A 555 5.37 -5.17 -28.40
N SER A 556 4.92 -5.92 -29.41
CA SER A 556 3.88 -5.47 -30.34
C SER A 556 2.52 -5.28 -29.67
N ASN A 557 2.24 -6.06 -28.63
CA ASN A 557 0.99 -6.02 -27.86
C ASN A 557 1.08 -5.14 -26.58
N LEU A 558 2.12 -4.32 -26.43
CA LEU A 558 2.21 -3.32 -25.36
C LEU A 558 1.72 -1.94 -25.84
N ILE A 559 0.63 -1.47 -25.24
CA ILE A 559 -0.12 -0.27 -25.62
C ILE A 559 0.16 0.86 -24.63
N PHE A 560 0.23 2.09 -25.12
CA PHE A 560 0.41 3.29 -24.28
C PHE A 560 -0.77 4.24 -24.42
N ILE A 561 -1.38 4.65 -23.31
CA ILE A 561 -2.43 5.67 -23.30
C ILE A 561 -2.00 6.79 -22.36
N ALA A 562 -1.79 7.98 -22.88
CA ALA A 562 -1.43 9.15 -22.09
C ALA A 562 -2.63 10.09 -21.91
N THR A 563 -2.69 10.80 -20.78
CA THR A 563 -3.63 11.90 -20.56
C THR A 563 -2.87 13.20 -20.40
N MET A 564 -3.39 14.28 -20.98
CA MET A 564 -2.74 15.59 -20.94
C MET A 564 -3.75 16.70 -20.72
N ASN A 565 -3.52 17.54 -19.70
CA ASN A 565 -4.25 18.77 -19.50
C ASN A 565 -3.68 19.87 -20.41
N THR A 566 -4.52 20.50 -21.23
CA THR A 566 -4.07 21.53 -22.19
C THR A 566 -4.03 22.93 -21.61
N ALA A 567 -4.68 23.17 -20.46
CA ALA A 567 -4.71 24.46 -19.78
C ALA A 567 -3.37 24.83 -19.11
N ASP A 568 -2.54 23.82 -18.78
CA ASP A 568 -1.27 24.04 -18.07
C ASP A 568 -0.27 24.82 -18.93
N ARG A 569 -0.09 26.11 -18.61
CA ARG A 569 0.81 27.04 -19.33
C ARG A 569 2.29 26.67 -19.24
N SER A 570 2.70 25.95 -18.20
CA SER A 570 4.09 25.52 -17.97
C SER A 570 4.60 24.48 -18.97
N VAL A 571 3.73 23.97 -19.88
CA VAL A 571 4.01 22.84 -20.77
C VAL A 571 3.39 23.06 -22.17
N ARG A 572 3.34 24.30 -22.67
CA ARG A 572 2.52 24.70 -23.82
C ARG A 572 2.91 24.15 -25.21
N SER A 573 3.71 23.10 -25.28
CA SER A 573 3.83 22.30 -26.50
C SER A 573 4.15 20.85 -26.16
N ILE A 574 3.27 19.93 -26.60
CA ILE A 574 3.68 18.55 -26.83
C ILE A 574 4.88 18.60 -27.76
N ASP A 575 6.01 18.05 -27.31
CA ASP A 575 7.24 18.02 -28.08
C ASP A 575 6.98 17.44 -29.48
N ALA A 576 7.63 17.98 -30.51
CA ALA A 576 7.44 17.53 -31.88
C ALA A 576 7.77 16.03 -32.08
N ALA A 577 8.61 15.45 -31.23
CA ALA A 577 8.86 14.01 -31.20
C ALA A 577 7.66 13.20 -30.73
N MET A 578 6.91 13.70 -29.74
CA MET A 578 5.71 13.05 -29.21
C MET A 578 4.55 13.16 -30.21
N ARG A 579 4.34 14.34 -30.82
CA ARG A 579 3.28 14.54 -31.84
C ARG A 579 3.41 13.64 -33.07
N ARG A 580 4.63 13.18 -33.38
CA ARG A 580 4.88 12.27 -34.52
C ARG A 580 4.63 10.80 -34.19
N ARG A 581 4.56 10.45 -32.91
CA ARG A 581 4.56 9.06 -32.44
C ARG A 581 3.25 8.65 -31.80
N PHE A 582 2.48 9.60 -31.31
CA PHE A 582 1.18 9.39 -30.69
C PHE A 582 0.10 9.99 -31.56
N ASP A 583 -0.98 9.25 -31.73
CA ASP A 583 -2.24 9.83 -32.19
C ASP A 583 -2.84 10.66 -31.04
N ILE A 584 -3.38 11.82 -31.37
CA ILE A 584 -3.91 12.76 -30.37
C ILE A 584 -5.41 12.89 -30.58
N PHE A 585 -6.17 12.54 -29.54
CA PHE A 585 -7.61 12.74 -29.49
C PHE A 585 -7.92 13.85 -28.51
N GLU A 586 -8.49 14.94 -29.02
CA GLU A 586 -8.88 16.08 -28.21
C GLU A 586 -10.27 15.87 -27.60
N LEU A 587 -10.32 15.78 -26.27
CA LEU A 587 -11.54 15.69 -25.48
C LEU A 587 -11.85 17.07 -24.89
N GLY A 588 -12.70 17.82 -25.59
CA GLY A 588 -13.25 19.09 -25.15
C GLY A 588 -14.42 18.92 -24.17
N PRO A 589 -14.94 20.02 -23.62
CA PRO A 589 -16.23 20.01 -22.93
C PRO A 589 -17.31 19.51 -23.87
N ASP A 590 -18.05 18.50 -23.42
CA ASP A 590 -19.09 17.85 -24.19
C ASP A 590 -20.41 17.93 -23.42
N THR A 591 -21.37 18.69 -23.95
CA THR A 591 -22.70 18.87 -23.36
C THR A 591 -23.59 17.66 -23.55
N ASP A 592 -23.38 16.85 -24.59
CA ASP A 592 -24.15 15.63 -24.81
C ASP A 592 -23.78 14.58 -23.76
N VAL A 593 -22.49 14.41 -23.45
CA VAL A 593 -22.04 13.57 -22.33
C VAL A 593 -22.70 14.00 -21.01
N LEU A 594 -22.71 15.30 -20.72
CA LEU A 594 -23.34 15.82 -19.51
C LEU A 594 -24.85 15.56 -19.51
N LYS A 595 -25.51 15.80 -20.64
CA LYS A 595 -26.95 15.59 -20.79
C LYS A 595 -27.34 14.15 -20.50
N HIS A 596 -26.70 13.17 -21.15
CA HIS A 596 -26.97 11.76 -20.92
C HIS A 596 -26.76 11.36 -19.45
N TYR A 597 -25.70 11.88 -18.82
CA TYR A 597 -25.46 11.63 -17.40
C TYR A 597 -26.56 12.20 -16.50
N LEU A 598 -26.96 13.45 -16.72
CA LEU A 598 -27.98 14.13 -15.90
C LEU A 598 -29.36 13.47 -16.05
N GLU A 599 -29.73 13.08 -17.27
CA GLU A 599 -30.96 12.35 -17.57
C GLU A 599 -30.97 10.98 -16.89
N ALA A 600 -29.88 10.21 -17.00
CA ALA A 600 -29.76 8.90 -16.35
C ALA A 600 -29.86 8.97 -14.81
N ASN A 601 -29.45 10.10 -14.22
CA ASN A 601 -29.50 10.32 -12.76
C ASN A 601 -30.73 11.12 -12.31
N ASN A 602 -31.69 11.41 -13.20
CA ASN A 602 -32.90 12.19 -12.91
C ASN A 602 -32.63 13.56 -12.26
N VAL A 603 -31.57 14.25 -12.68
CA VAL A 603 -31.25 15.58 -12.16
C VAL A 603 -32.26 16.61 -12.70
N ALA A 604 -32.93 17.32 -11.79
CA ALA A 604 -33.89 18.36 -12.14
C ALA A 604 -33.20 19.54 -12.87
N ARG A 605 -33.94 20.19 -13.79
CA ARG A 605 -33.48 21.39 -14.53
C ARG A 605 -32.13 21.16 -15.27
N ALA A 606 -31.92 19.95 -15.79
CA ALA A 606 -30.70 19.60 -16.52
C ALA A 606 -30.41 20.56 -17.70
N GLN A 607 -31.44 21.00 -18.43
CA GLN A 607 -31.26 21.95 -19.53
C GLN A 607 -30.65 23.29 -19.08
N ASP A 608 -31.10 23.84 -17.95
CA ASP A 608 -30.56 25.10 -17.42
C ASP A 608 -29.06 24.96 -17.05
N LEU A 609 -28.64 23.78 -16.56
CA LEU A 609 -27.22 23.47 -16.30
C LEU A 609 -26.40 23.46 -17.60
N LEU A 610 -26.89 22.78 -18.64
CA LEU A 610 -26.25 22.67 -19.94
C LEU A 610 -26.08 24.06 -20.58
N ASP A 611 -27.12 24.89 -20.52
CA ASP A 611 -27.10 26.25 -21.07
C ASP A 611 -26.11 27.14 -20.34
N GLY A 612 -25.98 27.03 -19.01
CA GLY A 612 -25.00 27.81 -18.26
C GLY A 612 -23.56 27.34 -18.45
N LEU A 613 -23.33 26.03 -18.61
CA LEU A 613 -22.00 25.51 -18.99
C LEU A 613 -21.59 26.00 -20.38
N SER A 614 -22.53 26.02 -21.33
CA SER A 614 -22.31 26.53 -22.68
C SER A 614 -21.93 28.02 -22.66
N ARG A 615 -22.68 28.84 -21.90
CA ARG A 615 -22.37 30.26 -21.69
C ARG A 615 -21.00 30.49 -21.07
N LEU A 616 -20.65 29.70 -20.04
CA LEU A 616 -19.34 29.79 -19.41
C LEU A 616 -18.22 29.48 -20.41
N ASN A 617 -18.36 28.40 -21.17
CA ASN A 617 -17.32 27.98 -22.11
C ASN A 617 -17.23 28.90 -23.34
N GLU A 618 -18.33 29.47 -23.81
CA GLU A 618 -18.33 30.52 -24.83
C GLU A 618 -17.58 31.76 -24.32
N HIS A 619 -17.86 32.20 -23.09
CA HIS A 619 -17.15 33.32 -22.48
C HIS A 619 -15.64 33.05 -22.37
N LEU A 620 -15.24 31.90 -21.81
CA LEU A 620 -13.83 31.53 -21.65
C LEU A 620 -13.13 31.35 -23.00
N GLY A 621 -13.79 30.74 -23.99
CA GLY A 621 -13.25 30.53 -25.33
C GLY A 621 -12.99 31.84 -26.08
N ASN A 622 -13.85 32.85 -25.88
CA ASN A 622 -13.72 34.16 -26.52
C ASN A 622 -12.65 35.06 -25.87
N HIS A 623 -12.48 34.98 -24.55
CA HIS A 623 -11.55 35.85 -23.80
C HIS A 623 -10.15 35.23 -23.60
N LEU A 624 -10.06 33.89 -23.56
CA LEU A 624 -8.80 33.15 -23.41
C LEU A 624 -8.54 32.33 -24.67
N ASP A 625 -8.89 31.04 -24.65
CA ASP A 625 -8.83 30.12 -25.77
C ASP A 625 -9.57 28.81 -25.44
N ARG A 626 -9.70 27.93 -26.43
CA ARG A 626 -10.33 26.60 -26.29
C ARG A 626 -9.68 25.67 -25.25
N HIS A 627 -8.45 25.94 -24.80
CA HIS A 627 -7.74 25.09 -23.84
C HIS A 627 -8.06 25.45 -22.38
N HIS A 628 -8.66 26.61 -22.14
CA HIS A 628 -9.08 27.11 -20.82
C HIS A 628 -10.60 27.00 -20.60
N THR A 629 -11.33 26.25 -21.43
CA THR A 629 -12.73 25.93 -21.16
C THR A 629 -12.87 24.91 -20.02
N ILE A 630 -14.04 24.83 -19.40
CA ILE A 630 -14.35 23.93 -18.28
C ILE A 630 -15.08 22.69 -18.79
N GLY A 631 -14.59 21.49 -18.42
CA GLY A 631 -15.22 20.24 -18.79
C GLY A 631 -16.46 19.86 -17.96
N HIS A 632 -17.28 18.97 -18.53
CA HIS A 632 -18.55 18.53 -17.95
C HIS A 632 -18.43 17.77 -16.62
N SER A 633 -17.27 17.18 -16.30
CA SER A 633 -17.15 16.28 -15.14
C SER A 633 -17.29 17.01 -13.80
N PHE A 634 -17.12 18.35 -13.77
CA PHE A 634 -17.44 19.16 -12.59
C PHE A 634 -18.93 19.13 -12.24
N PHE A 635 -19.77 18.86 -13.24
CA PHE A 635 -21.23 18.88 -13.13
C PHE A 635 -21.86 17.48 -13.08
N MET A 636 -21.10 16.42 -13.39
CA MET A 636 -21.57 15.03 -13.34
C MET A 636 -21.69 14.55 -11.89
N ARG A 637 -22.77 14.94 -11.21
CA ARG A 637 -23.09 14.50 -9.85
C ARG A 637 -24.57 14.14 -9.72
N PRO A 638 -24.92 13.02 -9.05
CA PRO A 638 -26.32 12.64 -8.86
C PRO A 638 -27.06 13.57 -7.89
N ASP A 639 -26.33 14.24 -6.99
CA ASP A 639 -26.85 15.20 -6.01
C ASP A 639 -26.87 16.65 -6.53
N MET A 640 -26.68 16.86 -7.84
CA MET A 640 -26.58 18.19 -8.41
C MET A 640 -27.87 18.99 -8.17
N SER A 641 -27.69 20.16 -7.55
CA SER A 641 -28.75 21.05 -7.10
C SER A 641 -28.24 22.50 -7.13
N PRO A 642 -29.11 23.51 -6.99
CA PRO A 642 -28.68 24.92 -6.96
C PRO A 642 -27.61 25.19 -5.89
N THR A 643 -27.78 24.62 -4.70
CA THR A 643 -26.81 24.72 -3.60
C THR A 643 -25.48 24.08 -3.98
N VAL A 644 -25.50 22.86 -4.51
CA VAL A 644 -24.28 22.14 -4.93
C VAL A 644 -23.58 22.88 -6.06
N LEU A 645 -24.31 23.44 -7.02
CA LEU A 645 -23.73 24.26 -8.09
C LEU A 645 -23.01 25.49 -7.52
N ARG A 646 -23.63 26.22 -6.57
CA ARG A 646 -22.98 27.36 -5.90
C ARG A 646 -21.71 26.94 -5.17
N GLU A 647 -21.69 25.76 -4.56
CA GLU A 647 -20.49 25.22 -3.91
C GLU A 647 -19.40 24.84 -4.92
N VAL A 648 -19.75 24.14 -6.01
CA VAL A 648 -18.83 23.79 -7.10
C VAL A 648 -18.25 25.05 -7.72
N TRP A 649 -19.08 26.06 -7.96
CA TRP A 649 -18.65 27.37 -8.44
C TRP A 649 -17.61 27.99 -7.50
N LYS A 650 -17.98 28.20 -6.22
CA LYS A 650 -17.14 28.90 -5.25
C LYS A 650 -15.84 28.16 -4.92
N ARG A 651 -15.88 26.83 -4.82
CA ARG A 651 -14.75 26.03 -4.30
C ARG A 651 -13.86 25.43 -5.39
N LYS A 652 -14.34 25.33 -6.63
CA LYS A 652 -13.61 24.68 -7.73
C LYS A 652 -13.49 25.54 -8.98
N LEU A 653 -14.62 25.98 -9.54
CA LEU A 653 -14.61 26.66 -10.84
C LEU A 653 -14.03 28.06 -10.76
N LEU A 654 -14.50 28.88 -9.82
CA LEU A 654 -14.03 30.26 -9.68
C LEU A 654 -12.52 30.32 -9.38
N PRO A 655 -11.96 29.57 -8.41
CA PRO A 655 -10.51 29.56 -8.19
C PRO A 655 -9.70 29.10 -9.41
N LEU A 656 -10.19 28.11 -10.15
CA LEU A 656 -9.54 27.62 -11.36
C LEU A 656 -9.56 28.68 -12.48
N ILE A 657 -10.68 29.38 -12.65
CA ILE A 657 -10.81 30.48 -13.62
C ILE A 657 -9.90 31.64 -13.21
N GLU A 658 -9.86 32.01 -11.93
CA GLU A 658 -8.95 33.04 -11.40
C GLU A 658 -7.48 32.70 -11.73
N GLU A 659 -7.08 31.43 -11.63
CA GLU A 659 -5.75 30.98 -12.02
C GLU A 659 -5.46 31.18 -13.52
N TYR A 660 -6.47 31.02 -14.40
CA TYR A 660 -6.30 31.29 -15.83
C TYR A 660 -6.03 32.76 -16.14
N TYR A 661 -6.53 33.67 -15.32
CA TYR A 661 -6.32 35.12 -15.45
C TYR A 661 -5.15 35.62 -14.57
N TYR A 662 -4.35 34.74 -13.95
CA TYR A 662 -3.26 35.15 -13.06
C TYR A 662 -2.30 36.19 -13.68
N ASP A 663 -1.93 36.01 -14.96
CA ASP A 663 -1.05 36.93 -15.69
C ASP A 663 -1.78 38.17 -16.26
N GLN A 664 -3.12 38.21 -16.20
CA GLN A 664 -3.99 39.26 -16.75
C GLN A 664 -5.18 39.55 -15.82
N PRO A 665 -4.94 40.02 -14.57
CA PRO A 665 -6.00 40.20 -13.58
C PRO A 665 -7.03 41.26 -13.98
N ASP A 666 -6.63 42.27 -14.76
CA ASP A 666 -7.53 43.31 -15.28
C ASP A 666 -8.39 42.84 -16.47
N GLY A 667 -8.13 41.63 -16.98
CA GLY A 667 -8.85 41.03 -18.11
C GLY A 667 -10.02 40.13 -17.70
N MET A 668 -10.23 39.89 -16.40
CA MET A 668 -11.32 39.06 -15.90
C MET A 668 -12.57 39.90 -15.69
N ASP A 669 -13.58 39.72 -16.54
CA ASP A 669 -14.92 40.23 -16.26
C ASP A 669 -15.49 39.55 -15.01
N PRO A 670 -16.26 40.26 -14.16
CA PRO A 670 -16.87 39.68 -12.97
C PRO A 670 -17.92 38.64 -13.37
N LEU A 671 -17.54 37.37 -13.36
CA LEU A 671 -18.43 36.23 -13.58
C LEU A 671 -19.13 35.85 -12.28
N SER A 672 -20.46 35.75 -12.31
CA SER A 672 -21.24 35.19 -11.21
C SER A 672 -22.03 33.96 -11.63
N VAL A 673 -22.21 33.04 -10.68
CA VAL A 673 -23.04 31.85 -10.88
C VAL A 673 -24.48 32.22 -11.25
N ASP A 674 -25.01 33.32 -10.70
CA ASP A 674 -26.37 33.80 -10.97
C ASP A 674 -26.51 34.35 -12.40
N GLN A 675 -25.45 34.93 -12.99
CA GLN A 675 -25.46 35.37 -14.38
C GLN A 675 -25.37 34.20 -15.36
N LEU A 676 -24.55 33.19 -15.03
CA LEU A 676 -24.33 32.02 -15.88
C LEU A 676 -25.48 31.03 -15.81
N TRP A 677 -26.13 30.87 -14.64
CA TRP A 677 -27.22 29.93 -14.40
C TRP A 677 -28.45 30.59 -13.73
N PRO A 678 -29.05 31.64 -14.33
CA PRO A 678 -30.14 32.41 -13.70
C PRO A 678 -31.34 31.51 -13.36
N ASN A 679 -31.79 30.73 -14.33
CA ASN A 679 -32.97 29.86 -14.17
C ASN A 679 -32.68 28.60 -13.35
N TYR A 680 -31.42 28.18 -13.19
CA TYR A 680 -31.14 26.99 -12.38
C TYR A 680 -31.11 27.34 -10.89
N VAL A 681 -30.67 28.56 -10.57
CA VAL A 681 -30.29 28.98 -9.24
C VAL A 681 -31.41 29.73 -8.50
N GLU A 682 -32.44 30.21 -9.23
CA GLU A 682 -33.76 30.61 -8.70
C GLU A 682 -34.51 29.44 -8.06
#